data_AF-A0A067EWI4-F1
#
_entry.id   AF-A0A067EWI4-F1
#
_cell.length_a   1.000
_cell.length_b   1.000
_cell.length_c   1.000
_cell.angle_alpha   90.00
_cell.angle_beta   90.00
_cell.angle_gamma   90.00
#
_symmetry.space_group_name_H-M   'P 1'
#
loop_
_entity.id
_entity.type
_entity.pdbx_description
1 polymer ?
#
loop_
_entity_poly.entity_id
_entity_poly.type
_entity_poly.pdbx_seq_one_letter_code
_entity_poly.pdbx_strand_id
1 'polypeptide(L)'
;MLALAGKLDSSLKASGKVTYNGHDMHEFVPQRTAAYISQHDIHIGEMTVRETLAFSARCQGVGSRYDMLVELSRREKAAKIIPDADIDVFMKAVVREGQEANVITDYILKVLDLDVCADTVVGDEMLRGISGGQRKRVTTGEMLVGPAHALFMDEISTGLDSSTTFHIVNSLGQFNHILNGTALISLLQPAPEVYNLFDDIILVSDGQIVYQGPLEHVEQFFISMGFKCPKRKGIADFLQEVTSRKDQEQYWVRNDEPYRFVTVKEFVHAFQSFHVGRKLGDELGIPFDKKNSHPAALTTRKYGVGKKELLKACFSREHLLMKRNSFVYIFRLTQVMFLAVIGMTIFLRTKMHRDSLTDGVIYTGALFFILTTITFNGMAEISMTIAKLPVFYKQRDLRFYPSWAYALPAWILKIPISIVEVSVWVFMTYYVIGFDSNAGRFFKQYLLLLIVNQMSSAMFRLIAAVGRSMVVANTFGSLVLLLLFVLGGFVLSRDDIKKWWKWGYWCSPLMYAQNAIVVNEFLGNSWKKILPNKTKPLGIEVLDSRGFFTDAYWYWLGVGALTGFIILFQFGFTLALSFLNPFGTSKAFISEESQSTEHDSRTGGTVQLSTCANSSSHITRSESRDYVRRRNSSSQSRETTIETDQPKNRGMVLPFEPFSLTFDEITYSVDMPQEMKRRGVHDDKLVLLNGVSGAFRPGVLTALMGVTGSGKTTLMDVLAGRKTRGYITGNITISGYPKNQETFTRISGYCEQNDIHSPYVTVYESLLYSAWLRLSSEVNSKTREMFVEEVMELVELNPLRQALVGLPGVNGLSTEQRKRLTIAVELVANPSIIFMDEPTSGLDARAAAVVMRTVRNTVDTGRTVVCTIHQPSIDIFEAFDAGIPGVSKIRDGYNPATWMLEVTAPSQEIALGVDFAAIYKSSELYRINKALIQELSKPAPGSKELYFANQYPLSFFTQCMACLWKQHWSYSRNPHYTAVRFLFTIFISLIFGTMFWDMGTKTTKQQDLFNTMGFMYVAVYFLGVLNVSSVQPVVDLERSVFYREKGAGMYSPMAYAFAQVLIEIPYIFVQAAPYSLIVYAMIGFEWTAAKFFWFLFFMFFSLLYFTFFGMMLVAWTPNHHIASIVSTLFYGLWNIVSGFIIPRTRIPVWWRWSYWANPIAWTLYGFFASQFGDVQDRLESGETVKQFLRSYYGFKHDFLGAVAAVVFVLPSLFAFVFALGIRVLNFQKR
;
A
#
# COMPACT_ATOMS: atom_id res chain seq x y z
N MET A 1 -4.15 -22.69 -12.69
CA MET A 1 -2.75 -22.29 -13.00
C MET A 1 -1.80 -22.43 -11.81
N LEU A 2 -2.02 -21.79 -10.66
CA LEU A 2 -1.12 -21.88 -9.49
C LEU A 2 -0.76 -23.31 -9.06
N ALA A 3 -1.73 -24.24 -9.09
CA ALA A 3 -1.49 -25.65 -8.82
C ALA A 3 -0.52 -26.30 -9.82
N LEU A 4 -0.67 -26.01 -11.11
CA LEU A 4 0.21 -26.53 -12.17
C LEU A 4 1.65 -26.04 -12.02
N ALA A 5 1.85 -24.80 -11.56
CA ALA A 5 3.17 -24.23 -11.27
C ALA A 5 3.77 -24.70 -9.92
N GLY A 6 3.08 -25.56 -9.17
CA GLY A 6 3.52 -26.03 -7.85
C GLY A 6 3.48 -24.95 -6.76
N LYS A 7 2.57 -23.98 -6.88
CA LYS A 7 2.42 -22.83 -5.97
C LYS A 7 1.07 -22.79 -5.24
N LEU A 8 0.34 -23.90 -5.22
CA LEU A 8 -0.93 -23.96 -4.48
C LEU A 8 -0.67 -23.77 -2.99
N ASP A 9 -1.51 -22.98 -2.32
CA ASP A 9 -1.44 -22.79 -0.88
C ASP A 9 -1.64 -24.14 -0.18
N SER A 10 -0.75 -24.45 0.76
CA SER A 10 -0.81 -25.64 1.62
C SER A 10 -2.10 -25.74 2.44
N SER A 11 -2.81 -24.63 2.67
CA SER A 11 -4.10 -24.65 3.36
C SER A 11 -5.25 -25.22 2.51
N LEU A 12 -5.05 -25.35 1.19
CA LEU A 12 -6.06 -25.85 0.26
C LEU A 12 -5.86 -27.36 0.05
N LYS A 13 -6.96 -28.11 0.03
CA LYS A 13 -6.95 -29.53 -0.32
C LYS A 13 -7.05 -29.68 -1.84
N ALA A 14 -6.13 -30.44 -2.43
CA ALA A 14 -6.17 -30.80 -3.85
C ALA A 14 -6.19 -32.33 -4.00
N SER A 15 -6.87 -32.80 -5.04
CA SER A 15 -6.91 -34.20 -5.47
C SER A 15 -6.65 -34.29 -6.98
N GLY A 16 -6.23 -35.46 -7.46
CA GLY A 16 -5.84 -35.68 -8.85
C GLY A 16 -4.33 -35.81 -9.07
N LYS A 17 -3.91 -36.09 -10.31
CA LYS A 17 -2.51 -36.30 -10.71
C LYS A 17 -2.11 -35.27 -11.77
N VAL A 18 -0.94 -34.65 -11.60
CA VAL A 18 -0.33 -33.72 -12.57
C VAL A 18 1.07 -34.23 -12.91
N THR A 19 1.33 -34.48 -14.19
CA THR A 19 2.61 -34.97 -14.71
C THR A 19 3.20 -34.00 -15.72
N TYR A 20 4.53 -33.92 -15.77
CA TYR A 20 5.30 -33.20 -16.78
C TYR A 20 6.17 -34.21 -17.52
N ASN A 21 5.95 -34.41 -18.82
CA ASN A 21 6.63 -35.44 -19.61
C ASN A 21 6.58 -36.83 -18.93
N GLY A 22 5.43 -37.18 -18.33
CA GLY A 22 5.24 -38.42 -17.58
C GLY A 22 5.87 -38.47 -16.18
N HIS A 23 6.63 -37.44 -15.76
CA HIS A 23 7.18 -37.32 -14.41
C HIS A 23 6.21 -36.64 -13.46
N ASP A 24 6.08 -37.17 -12.24
CA ASP A 24 5.27 -36.53 -11.21
C ASP A 24 5.95 -35.29 -10.63
N MET A 25 5.18 -34.32 -10.12
CA MET A 25 5.71 -33.03 -9.61
C MET A 25 6.71 -33.15 -8.45
N HIS A 26 6.80 -34.31 -7.80
CA HIS A 26 7.78 -34.57 -6.73
C HIS A 26 9.15 -35.05 -7.25
N GLU A 27 9.25 -35.45 -8.53
CA GLU A 27 10.49 -35.93 -9.15
C GLU A 27 11.44 -34.79 -9.55
N PHE A 28 10.96 -33.54 -9.63
CA PHE A 28 11.73 -32.35 -10.03
C PHE A 28 11.30 -31.12 -9.23
N VAL A 29 11.80 -29.92 -9.58
CA VAL A 29 11.40 -28.64 -8.95
C VAL A 29 10.43 -27.88 -9.88
N PRO A 30 9.10 -27.93 -9.62
CA PRO A 30 8.12 -27.29 -10.50
C PRO A 30 8.28 -25.79 -10.61
N GLN A 31 8.61 -25.10 -9.52
CA GLN A 31 8.73 -23.63 -9.49
C GLN A 31 9.94 -23.10 -10.30
N ARG A 32 10.83 -24.00 -10.72
CA ARG A 32 11.99 -23.70 -11.57
C ARG A 32 11.80 -24.12 -13.02
N THR A 33 11.00 -25.15 -13.24
CA THR A 33 10.69 -25.71 -14.56
C THR A 33 9.56 -24.94 -15.22
N ALA A 34 8.60 -24.48 -14.41
CA ALA A 34 7.50 -23.64 -14.81
C ALA A 34 7.57 -22.25 -14.19
N ALA A 35 7.31 -21.21 -14.99
CA ALA A 35 7.15 -19.85 -14.50
C ALA A 35 5.66 -19.51 -14.40
N TYR A 36 5.25 -18.95 -13.26
CA TYR A 36 3.92 -18.36 -13.09
C TYR A 36 4.03 -16.84 -13.12
N ILE A 37 3.34 -16.22 -14.08
CA ILE A 37 3.27 -14.78 -14.26
C ILE A 37 1.94 -14.32 -13.67
N SER A 38 2.04 -13.58 -12.56
CA SER A 38 0.87 -13.13 -11.79
C SER A 38 0.24 -11.89 -12.42
N GLN A 39 -1.07 -11.73 -12.18
CA GLN A 39 -1.81 -10.51 -12.46
C GLN A 39 -1.23 -9.27 -11.72
N HIS A 40 -0.58 -9.45 -10.56
CA HIS A 40 -0.05 -8.35 -9.75
C HIS A 40 1.40 -8.00 -10.09
N ASP A 41 1.63 -6.74 -10.42
CA ASP A 41 2.94 -6.18 -10.76
C ASP A 41 3.72 -5.75 -9.51
N ILE A 42 4.41 -6.70 -8.87
CA ILE A 42 5.21 -6.43 -7.67
C ILE A 42 6.69 -6.33 -8.03
N HIS A 43 7.25 -5.12 -7.96
CA HIS A 43 8.63 -4.80 -8.31
C HIS A 43 9.26 -3.83 -7.29
N ILE A 44 10.58 -3.69 -7.33
CA ILE A 44 11.30 -2.66 -6.56
C ILE A 44 11.26 -1.37 -7.37
N GLY A 45 10.53 -0.36 -6.88
CA GLY A 45 10.28 0.88 -7.62
C GLY A 45 11.55 1.66 -7.99
N GLU A 46 12.61 1.57 -7.18
CA GLU A 46 13.85 2.31 -7.40
C GLU A 46 14.76 1.71 -8.49
N MET A 47 14.51 0.46 -8.91
CA MET A 47 15.29 -0.18 -9.98
C MET A 47 14.76 0.21 -11.35
N THR A 48 15.65 0.26 -12.35
CA THR A 48 15.25 0.38 -13.76
C THR A 48 14.70 -0.92 -14.31
N VAL A 49 14.00 -0.84 -15.44
CA VAL A 49 13.51 -2.00 -16.18
C VAL A 49 14.67 -2.96 -16.51
N ARG A 50 15.76 -2.45 -17.08
CA ARG A 50 16.96 -3.21 -17.41
C ARG A 50 17.58 -3.87 -16.19
N GLU A 51 17.77 -3.13 -15.10
CA GLU A 51 18.36 -3.67 -13.87
C GLU A 51 17.51 -4.78 -13.26
N THR A 52 16.18 -4.68 -13.36
CA THR A 52 15.22 -5.68 -12.86
C THR A 52 15.35 -6.99 -13.63
N LEU A 53 15.32 -6.92 -14.97
CA LEU A 53 15.50 -8.08 -15.84
C LEU A 53 16.91 -8.68 -15.69
N ALA A 54 17.96 -7.85 -15.66
CA ALA A 54 19.33 -8.32 -15.50
C ALA A 54 19.59 -8.94 -14.12
N PHE A 55 18.92 -8.49 -13.07
CA PHE A 55 18.98 -9.13 -11.76
C PHE A 55 18.30 -10.51 -11.81
N SER A 56 17.11 -10.59 -12.41
CA SER A 56 16.39 -11.84 -12.59
C SER A 56 17.20 -12.86 -13.40
N ALA A 57 17.77 -12.45 -14.54
CA ALA A 57 18.64 -13.29 -15.38
C ALA A 57 19.85 -13.84 -14.60
N ARG A 58 20.52 -12.98 -13.81
CA ARG A 58 21.66 -13.39 -12.97
C ARG A 58 21.30 -14.35 -11.84
N CYS A 59 20.08 -14.29 -11.30
CA CYS A 59 19.63 -15.23 -10.27
C CYS A 59 19.11 -16.54 -10.87
N GLN A 60 18.39 -16.46 -11.99
CA GLN A 60 17.77 -17.61 -12.61
C GLN A 60 18.76 -18.47 -13.41
N GLY A 61 19.83 -17.86 -13.92
CA GLY A 61 20.81 -18.48 -14.80
C GLY A 61 20.26 -18.72 -16.20
N VAL A 62 21.16 -18.93 -17.17
CA VAL A 62 20.78 -19.16 -18.58
C VAL A 62 20.30 -20.60 -18.84
N GLY A 63 20.49 -21.50 -17.86
CA GLY A 63 20.13 -22.92 -17.97
C GLY A 63 20.96 -23.63 -19.04
N SER A 64 20.45 -24.74 -19.58
CA SER A 64 21.08 -25.54 -20.64
C SER A 64 21.06 -24.87 -22.02
N ARG A 65 20.40 -23.71 -22.17
CA ARG A 65 20.36 -22.95 -23.42
C ARG A 65 21.77 -22.54 -23.86
N TYR A 66 22.63 -22.19 -22.92
CA TYR A 66 24.03 -21.88 -23.20
C TYR A 66 24.78 -23.10 -23.74
N ASP A 67 24.71 -24.24 -23.04
CA ASP A 67 25.40 -25.47 -23.44
C ASP A 67 24.93 -25.95 -24.83
N MET A 68 23.64 -25.78 -25.13
CA MET A 68 23.07 -26.11 -26.43
C MET A 68 23.59 -25.17 -27.54
N LEU A 69 23.65 -23.86 -27.29
CA LEU A 69 24.16 -22.88 -28.26
C LEU A 69 25.68 -23.02 -28.50
N VAL A 70 26.44 -23.36 -27.45
CA VAL A 70 27.87 -23.68 -27.57
C VAL A 70 28.09 -24.96 -28.38
N GLU A 71 27.31 -26.01 -28.12
CA GLU A 71 27.37 -27.26 -28.90
C GLU A 71 26.90 -27.07 -30.35
N LEU A 72 25.87 -26.26 -30.57
CA LEU A 72 25.41 -25.88 -31.91
C LEU A 72 26.49 -25.14 -32.68
N SER A 73 27.12 -24.12 -32.09
CA SER A 73 28.25 -23.41 -32.72
C SER A 73 29.43 -24.33 -33.01
N ARG A 74 29.71 -25.29 -32.11
CA ARG A 74 30.74 -26.32 -32.33
C ARG A 74 30.40 -27.20 -33.54
N ARG A 75 29.15 -27.64 -33.67
CA ARG A 75 28.66 -28.46 -34.79
C ARG A 75 28.62 -27.68 -36.11
N GLU A 76 28.19 -26.42 -36.09
CA GLU A 76 28.19 -25.54 -37.26
C GLU A 76 29.61 -25.31 -37.78
N LYS A 77 30.58 -25.06 -36.88
CA LYS A 77 32.00 -24.97 -37.24
C LYS A 77 32.54 -26.28 -37.81
N ALA A 78 32.18 -27.43 -37.22
CA ALA A 78 32.58 -28.74 -37.72
C ALA A 78 31.97 -29.04 -39.10
N ALA A 79 30.74 -28.58 -39.33
CA ALA A 79 30.00 -28.74 -40.59
C ALA A 79 30.29 -27.65 -41.64
N LYS A 80 31.13 -26.66 -41.32
CA LYS A 80 31.46 -25.49 -42.17
C LYS A 80 30.22 -24.69 -42.62
N ILE A 81 29.20 -24.63 -41.77
CA ILE A 81 28.01 -23.80 -42.00
C ILE A 81 28.40 -22.35 -41.70
N ILE A 82 28.09 -21.42 -42.60
CA ILE A 82 28.27 -19.98 -42.38
C ILE A 82 26.97 -19.46 -41.75
N PRO A 83 26.92 -19.20 -40.43
CA PRO A 83 25.76 -18.60 -39.80
C PRO A 83 25.53 -17.17 -40.31
N ASP A 84 24.27 -16.73 -40.25
CA ASP A 84 23.88 -15.35 -40.51
C ASP A 84 24.71 -14.38 -39.64
N ALA A 85 25.17 -13.27 -40.19
CA ALA A 85 26.08 -12.36 -39.51
C ALA A 85 25.49 -11.77 -38.21
N ASP A 86 24.20 -11.49 -38.17
CA ASP A 86 23.53 -10.94 -36.98
C ASP A 86 23.35 -12.01 -35.90
N ILE A 87 23.02 -13.24 -36.32
CA ILE A 87 22.92 -14.40 -35.43
C ILE A 87 24.31 -14.80 -34.91
N ASP A 88 25.35 -14.75 -35.73
CA ASP A 88 26.73 -15.08 -35.36
C ASP A 88 27.32 -14.06 -34.39
N VAL A 89 27.03 -12.76 -34.56
CA VAL A 89 27.38 -11.72 -33.58
C VAL A 89 26.66 -11.96 -32.24
N PHE A 90 25.37 -12.28 -32.28
CA PHE A 90 24.60 -12.62 -31.09
C PHE A 90 25.15 -13.88 -30.39
N MET A 91 25.41 -14.95 -31.14
CA MET A 91 26.00 -16.20 -30.67
C MET A 91 27.39 -15.98 -30.06
N LYS A 92 28.25 -15.19 -30.71
CA LYS A 92 29.58 -14.84 -30.18
C LYS A 92 29.52 -13.95 -28.94
N ALA A 93 28.51 -13.06 -28.84
CA ALA A 93 28.27 -12.25 -27.65
C ALA A 93 27.78 -13.10 -26.46
N VAL A 94 26.93 -14.10 -26.71
CA VAL A 94 26.48 -15.08 -25.72
C VAL A 94 27.64 -15.95 -25.22
N VAL A 95 28.63 -16.26 -26.06
CA VAL A 95 29.78 -17.13 -25.70
C VAL A 95 30.86 -16.41 -24.85
N ARG A 96 30.77 -15.10 -24.61
CA ARG A 96 31.78 -14.34 -23.86
C ARG A 96 31.50 -14.42 -22.34
N GLU A 97 32.38 -15.10 -21.59
CA GLU A 97 32.24 -15.31 -20.14
C GLU A 97 31.87 -14.02 -19.39
N GLY A 98 30.72 -14.02 -18.72
CA GLY A 98 30.25 -12.92 -17.86
C GLY A 98 29.30 -11.90 -18.50
N GLN A 99 29.01 -11.96 -19.81
CA GLN A 99 28.01 -11.10 -20.47
C GLN A 99 26.70 -11.81 -20.86
N GLU A 100 26.61 -13.13 -20.71
CA GLU A 100 25.45 -13.98 -21.06
C GLU A 100 24.10 -13.44 -20.56
N ALA A 101 24.02 -13.08 -19.27
CA ALA A 101 22.79 -12.58 -18.65
C ALA A 101 22.35 -11.21 -19.20
N ASN A 102 23.31 -10.39 -19.65
CA ASN A 102 23.02 -9.08 -20.22
C ASN A 102 22.49 -9.21 -21.66
N VAL A 103 23.04 -10.13 -22.46
CA VAL A 103 22.59 -10.36 -23.84
C VAL A 103 21.16 -10.87 -23.89
N ILE A 104 20.79 -11.82 -23.01
CA ILE A 104 19.40 -12.28 -22.88
C ILE A 104 18.49 -11.16 -22.39
N THR A 105 18.97 -10.33 -21.46
CA THR A 105 18.21 -9.16 -21.01
C THR A 105 17.93 -8.21 -22.16
N ASP A 106 18.93 -7.88 -22.98
CA ASP A 106 18.80 -7.02 -24.15
C ASP A 106 17.86 -7.61 -25.21
N TYR A 107 17.93 -8.92 -25.42
CA TYR A 107 17.00 -9.63 -26.30
C TYR A 107 15.56 -9.54 -25.80
N ILE A 108 15.31 -9.86 -24.52
CA ILE A 108 13.95 -9.80 -23.94
C ILE A 108 13.43 -8.36 -23.88
N LEU A 109 14.29 -7.37 -23.63
CA LEU A 109 13.93 -5.95 -23.71
C LEU A 109 13.43 -5.59 -25.11
N LYS A 110 14.07 -6.06 -26.18
CA LYS A 110 13.63 -5.82 -27.56
C LYS A 110 12.34 -6.58 -27.89
N VAL A 111 12.27 -7.87 -27.53
CA VAL A 111 11.09 -8.73 -27.79
C VAL A 111 9.82 -8.17 -27.14
N LEU A 112 9.95 -7.56 -25.95
CA LEU A 112 8.82 -6.96 -25.24
C LEU A 112 8.66 -5.46 -25.51
N ASP A 113 9.43 -4.87 -26.42
CA ASP A 113 9.38 -3.43 -26.74
C ASP A 113 9.56 -2.54 -25.48
N LEU A 114 10.54 -2.92 -24.65
CA LEU A 114 10.92 -2.24 -23.41
C LEU A 114 12.25 -1.48 -23.54
N ASP A 115 12.87 -1.49 -24.72
CA ASP A 115 14.17 -0.85 -24.99
C ASP A 115 14.13 0.67 -24.79
N VAL A 116 13.05 1.33 -25.23
CA VAL A 116 12.86 2.79 -25.05
C VAL A 116 12.80 3.19 -23.57
N CYS A 117 12.24 2.34 -22.71
CA CYS A 117 12.12 2.58 -21.27
C CYS A 117 13.12 1.78 -20.42
N ALA A 118 14.13 1.15 -21.04
CA ALA A 118 15.03 0.20 -20.37
C ALA A 118 15.74 0.84 -19.15
N ASP A 119 16.14 2.11 -19.27
CA ASP A 119 16.87 2.84 -18.24
C ASP A 119 15.95 3.74 -17.37
N THR A 120 14.64 3.64 -17.56
CA THR A 120 13.64 4.32 -16.72
C THR A 120 13.35 3.48 -15.48
N VAL A 121 13.12 4.13 -14.33
CA VAL A 121 12.72 3.45 -13.08
C VAL A 121 11.33 2.84 -13.20
N VAL A 122 11.15 1.66 -12.62
CA VAL A 122 9.83 0.99 -12.61
C VAL A 122 8.81 1.85 -11.87
N GLY A 123 9.21 2.50 -10.77
CA GLY A 123 8.33 3.32 -9.95
C GLY A 123 7.42 2.52 -9.03
N ASP A 124 6.76 3.22 -8.12
CA ASP A 124 5.76 2.71 -7.18
C ASP A 124 4.60 3.73 -7.04
N GLU A 125 3.74 3.61 -6.04
CA GLU A 125 2.61 4.54 -5.82
C GLU A 125 3.06 5.99 -5.57
N MET A 126 4.28 6.18 -5.08
CA MET A 126 4.83 7.47 -4.64
C MET A 126 5.99 7.97 -5.54
N LEU A 127 6.69 7.05 -6.22
CA LEU A 127 7.75 7.32 -7.17
C LEU A 127 7.22 7.10 -8.59
N ARG A 128 7.06 8.18 -9.35
CA ARG A 128 6.66 8.09 -10.75
C ARG A 128 7.69 7.28 -11.55
N GLY A 129 7.22 6.26 -12.25
CA GLY A 129 8.05 5.41 -13.11
C GLY A 129 7.39 5.13 -14.46
N ILE A 130 7.56 3.91 -14.96
CA ILE A 130 6.98 3.44 -16.22
C ILE A 130 5.45 3.36 -16.16
N SER A 131 4.79 3.31 -17.33
CA SER A 131 3.34 3.15 -17.40
C SER A 131 2.88 1.78 -16.88
N GLY A 132 1.60 1.65 -16.51
CA GLY A 132 1.03 0.37 -16.06
C GLY A 132 1.23 -0.76 -17.08
N GLY A 133 1.00 -0.49 -18.36
CA GLY A 133 1.22 -1.46 -19.44
C GLY A 133 2.70 -1.83 -19.62
N GLN A 134 3.62 -0.87 -19.49
CA GLN A 134 5.06 -1.19 -19.46
C GLN A 134 5.40 -2.07 -18.24
N ARG A 135 4.83 -1.79 -17.08
CA ARG A 135 5.06 -2.56 -15.85
C ARG A 135 4.59 -4.02 -15.96
N LYS A 136 3.45 -4.28 -16.61
CA LYS A 136 3.00 -5.64 -16.97
C LYS A 136 4.03 -6.37 -17.83
N ARG A 137 4.54 -5.71 -18.87
CA ARG A 137 5.60 -6.25 -19.72
C ARG A 137 6.88 -6.54 -18.93
N VAL A 138 7.25 -5.70 -17.96
CA VAL A 138 8.38 -5.97 -17.05
C VAL A 138 8.13 -7.22 -16.20
N THR A 139 6.91 -7.42 -15.69
CA THR A 139 6.54 -8.65 -14.96
C THR A 139 6.72 -9.90 -15.83
N THR A 140 6.30 -9.83 -17.08
CA THR A 140 6.49 -10.92 -18.06
C THR A 140 7.97 -11.14 -18.35
N GLY A 141 8.71 -10.07 -18.64
CA GLY A 141 10.14 -10.11 -18.94
C GLY A 141 10.99 -10.64 -17.79
N GLU A 142 10.70 -10.27 -16.54
CA GLU A 142 11.37 -10.78 -15.35
C GLU A 142 11.28 -12.31 -15.27
N MET A 143 10.18 -12.91 -15.74
CA MET A 143 10.00 -14.36 -15.74
C MET A 143 10.60 -15.03 -17.00
N LEU A 144 10.50 -14.40 -18.17
CA LEU A 144 10.99 -14.93 -19.45
C LEU A 144 12.52 -15.01 -19.58
N VAL A 145 13.26 -14.14 -18.87
CA VAL A 145 14.73 -14.20 -18.86
C VAL A 145 15.28 -15.50 -18.25
N GLY A 146 14.44 -16.24 -17.51
CA GLY A 146 14.79 -17.54 -16.96
C GLY A 146 14.75 -18.67 -17.99
N PRO A 147 15.25 -19.87 -17.62
CA PRO A 147 15.26 -21.04 -18.49
C PRO A 147 13.95 -21.84 -18.41
N ALA A 148 12.86 -21.27 -17.87
CA ALA A 148 11.59 -21.96 -17.80
C ALA A 148 11.03 -22.21 -19.21
N HIS A 149 10.54 -23.42 -19.45
CA HIS A 149 9.94 -23.82 -20.73
C HIS A 149 8.42 -23.97 -20.63
N ALA A 150 7.87 -24.12 -19.43
CA ALA A 150 6.44 -24.07 -19.18
C ALA A 150 6.06 -22.69 -18.60
N LEU A 151 5.23 -21.92 -19.30
CA LEU A 151 4.83 -20.58 -18.92
C LEU A 151 3.33 -20.59 -18.59
N PHE A 152 2.98 -20.28 -17.34
CA PHE A 152 1.60 -20.09 -16.90
C PHE A 152 1.33 -18.61 -16.69
N MET A 153 0.59 -18.01 -17.61
CA MET A 153 0.40 -16.56 -17.69
C MET A 153 -1.03 -16.20 -17.35
N ASP A 154 -1.21 -15.48 -16.24
CA ASP A 154 -2.53 -15.15 -15.68
C ASP A 154 -2.88 -13.69 -16.03
N GLU A 155 -3.88 -13.50 -16.90
CA GLU A 155 -4.42 -12.20 -17.31
C GLU A 155 -3.37 -11.16 -17.73
N ILE A 156 -2.42 -11.57 -18.58
CA ILE A 156 -1.30 -10.68 -18.99
C ILE A 156 -1.74 -9.52 -19.89
N SER A 157 -2.94 -9.55 -20.48
CA SER A 157 -3.50 -8.48 -21.31
C SER A 157 -4.15 -7.34 -20.51
N THR A 158 -4.33 -7.50 -19.19
CA THR A 158 -5.01 -6.48 -18.37
C THR A 158 -4.24 -5.17 -18.33
N GLY A 159 -4.85 -4.08 -18.81
CA GLY A 159 -4.24 -2.75 -18.86
C GLY A 159 -3.28 -2.53 -20.03
N LEU A 160 -3.26 -3.43 -21.02
CA LEU A 160 -2.59 -3.26 -22.30
C LEU A 160 -3.61 -2.95 -23.41
N ASP A 161 -3.19 -2.22 -24.43
CA ASP A 161 -3.93 -2.13 -25.68
C ASP A 161 -3.73 -3.41 -26.53
N SER A 162 -4.71 -3.78 -27.34
CA SER A 162 -4.76 -4.89 -28.31
C SER A 162 -3.58 -4.91 -29.26
N SER A 163 -3.08 -3.75 -29.72
CA SER A 163 -1.92 -3.74 -30.62
C SER A 163 -0.68 -4.23 -29.86
N THR A 164 -0.42 -3.69 -28.67
CA THR A 164 0.65 -4.15 -27.78
C THR A 164 0.43 -5.60 -27.35
N THR A 165 -0.81 -5.99 -27.05
CA THR A 165 -1.17 -7.37 -26.65
C THR A 165 -0.91 -8.35 -27.80
N PHE A 166 -1.30 -8.01 -29.03
CA PHE A 166 -1.02 -8.78 -30.23
C PHE A 166 0.47 -8.94 -30.45
N HIS A 167 1.24 -7.85 -30.36
CA HIS A 167 2.70 -7.92 -30.47
C HIS A 167 3.34 -8.83 -29.41
N ILE A 168 2.90 -8.74 -28.15
CA ILE A 168 3.42 -9.61 -27.07
C ILE A 168 3.05 -11.06 -27.31
N VAL A 169 1.77 -11.36 -27.59
CA VAL A 169 1.30 -12.74 -27.78
C VAL A 169 1.94 -13.36 -29.03
N ASN A 170 2.07 -12.61 -30.12
CA ASN A 170 2.75 -13.06 -31.34
C ASN A 170 4.23 -13.37 -31.04
N SER A 171 4.90 -12.48 -30.32
CA SER A 171 6.30 -12.68 -29.93
C SER A 171 6.48 -13.89 -29.00
N LEU A 172 5.54 -14.11 -28.08
CA LEU A 172 5.51 -15.27 -27.20
C LEU A 172 5.24 -16.57 -27.96
N GLY A 173 4.32 -16.54 -28.93
CA GLY A 173 4.03 -17.65 -29.83
C GLY A 173 5.29 -18.05 -30.60
N GLN A 174 5.93 -17.09 -31.29
CA GLN A 174 7.19 -17.31 -31.97
C GLN A 174 8.29 -17.84 -31.04
N PHE A 175 8.42 -17.26 -29.84
CA PHE A 175 9.37 -17.71 -28.83
C PHE A 175 9.13 -19.17 -28.41
N ASN A 176 7.87 -19.57 -28.21
CA ASN A 176 7.52 -20.94 -27.86
C ASN A 176 7.77 -21.92 -29.00
N HIS A 177 7.42 -21.57 -30.25
CA HIS A 177 7.69 -22.42 -31.41
C HIS A 177 9.20 -22.61 -31.64
N ILE A 178 10.00 -21.54 -31.49
CA ILE A 178 11.47 -21.61 -31.66
C ILE A 178 12.11 -22.46 -30.56
N LEU A 179 11.67 -22.31 -29.31
CA LEU A 179 12.29 -22.97 -28.16
C LEU A 179 11.59 -24.27 -27.74
N ASN A 180 10.60 -24.74 -28.50
CA ASN A 180 9.71 -25.85 -28.14
C ASN A 180 9.18 -25.73 -26.71
N GLY A 181 8.73 -24.53 -26.34
CA GLY A 181 8.12 -24.21 -25.04
C GLY A 181 6.62 -24.43 -25.04
N THR A 182 6.03 -24.52 -23.84
CA THR A 182 4.58 -24.59 -23.63
C THR A 182 4.13 -23.35 -22.87
N ALA A 183 3.23 -22.55 -23.44
CA ALA A 183 2.58 -21.46 -22.70
C ALA A 183 1.07 -21.70 -22.59
N LEU A 184 0.58 -21.66 -21.36
CA LEU A 184 -0.84 -21.54 -21.07
C LEU A 184 -1.11 -20.09 -20.66
N ILE A 185 -1.79 -19.37 -21.54
CA ILE A 185 -2.12 -17.96 -21.35
C ILE A 185 -3.61 -17.85 -21.08
N SER A 186 -3.97 -17.35 -19.91
CA SER A 186 -5.32 -16.86 -19.68
C SER A 186 -5.41 -15.45 -20.24
N LEU A 187 -6.13 -15.35 -21.35
CA LEU A 187 -6.55 -14.07 -21.91
C LEU A 187 -8.02 -13.84 -21.62
N LEU A 188 -8.32 -12.56 -21.67
CA LEU A 188 -9.51 -12.00 -21.12
C LEU A 188 -10.09 -11.18 -22.28
N GLN A 189 -11.08 -11.80 -22.96
CA GLN A 189 -11.58 -11.43 -24.31
C GLN A 189 -10.48 -10.94 -25.25
N PRO A 190 -9.64 -11.84 -25.77
CA PRO A 190 -8.68 -11.46 -26.79
C PRO A 190 -9.40 -10.89 -28.02
N ALA A 191 -8.86 -9.81 -28.58
CA ALA A 191 -9.28 -9.35 -29.91
C ALA A 191 -9.15 -10.49 -30.93
N PRO A 192 -9.97 -10.55 -31.99
CA PRO A 192 -9.97 -11.67 -32.94
C PRO A 192 -8.57 -11.98 -33.50
N GLU A 193 -7.74 -10.96 -33.69
CA GLU A 193 -6.36 -11.09 -34.16
C GLU A 193 -5.48 -11.82 -33.14
N VAL A 194 -5.64 -11.51 -31.86
CA VAL A 194 -4.91 -12.15 -30.76
C VAL A 194 -5.42 -13.59 -30.56
N TYR A 195 -6.73 -13.78 -30.67
CA TYR A 195 -7.37 -15.10 -30.58
C TYR A 195 -6.81 -16.06 -31.64
N ASN A 196 -6.63 -15.58 -32.87
CA ASN A 196 -6.12 -16.37 -33.99
C ASN A 196 -4.63 -16.73 -33.89
N LEU A 197 -3.88 -16.19 -32.91
CA LEU A 197 -2.48 -16.55 -32.67
C LEU A 197 -2.30 -17.84 -31.85
N PHE A 198 -3.37 -18.38 -31.26
CA PHE A 198 -3.30 -19.57 -30.42
C PHE A 198 -3.43 -20.85 -31.24
N ASP A 199 -2.66 -21.88 -30.89
CA ASP A 199 -2.80 -23.21 -31.51
C ASP A 199 -4.06 -23.92 -31.00
N ASP A 200 -4.28 -23.88 -29.68
CA ASP A 200 -5.36 -24.56 -28.96
C ASP A 200 -6.11 -23.60 -28.02
N ILE A 201 -7.38 -23.91 -27.74
CA ILE A 201 -8.21 -23.21 -26.77
C ILE A 201 -8.72 -24.15 -25.67
N ILE A 202 -8.78 -23.65 -24.44
CA ILE A 202 -9.39 -24.33 -23.29
C ILE A 202 -10.53 -23.46 -22.76
N LEU A 203 -11.76 -23.95 -22.84
CA LEU A 203 -12.95 -23.29 -22.29
C LEU A 203 -13.34 -23.97 -20.98
N VAL A 204 -13.31 -23.22 -19.87
CA VAL A 204 -13.68 -23.70 -18.53
C VAL A 204 -14.92 -22.96 -18.05
N SER A 205 -15.93 -23.69 -17.57
CA SER A 205 -17.14 -23.13 -16.95
C SER A 205 -17.54 -23.99 -15.75
N ASP A 206 -18.00 -23.38 -14.65
CA ASP A 206 -18.36 -24.08 -13.39
C ASP A 206 -17.32 -25.11 -12.89
N GLY A 207 -16.03 -24.83 -13.13
CA GLY A 207 -14.93 -25.72 -12.74
C GLY A 207 -14.75 -26.95 -13.64
N GLN A 208 -15.43 -27.04 -14.78
CA GLN A 208 -15.34 -28.13 -15.75
C GLN A 208 -14.83 -27.64 -17.12
N ILE A 209 -14.11 -28.50 -17.85
CA ILE A 209 -13.64 -28.22 -19.20
C ILE A 209 -14.77 -28.50 -20.19
N VAL A 210 -15.33 -27.44 -20.77
CA VAL A 210 -16.40 -27.50 -21.77
C VAL A 210 -15.84 -27.89 -23.14
N TYR A 211 -14.65 -27.38 -23.47
CA TYR A 211 -13.96 -27.67 -24.72
C TYR A 211 -12.44 -27.53 -24.54
N GLN A 212 -11.65 -28.41 -25.15
CA GLN A 212 -10.20 -28.31 -25.25
C GLN A 212 -9.72 -28.83 -26.61
N GLY A 213 -9.02 -27.99 -27.39
CA GLY A 213 -8.43 -28.41 -28.66
C GLY A 213 -8.27 -27.27 -29.68
N PRO A 214 -8.04 -27.60 -30.96
CA PRO A 214 -7.72 -26.63 -32.00
C PRO A 214 -8.85 -25.63 -32.29
N LEU A 215 -8.48 -24.39 -32.60
CA LEU A 215 -9.43 -23.30 -32.91
C LEU A 215 -10.42 -23.65 -34.02
N GLU A 216 -10.00 -24.38 -35.05
CA GLU A 216 -10.80 -24.69 -36.25
C GLU A 216 -12.08 -25.50 -35.95
N HIS A 217 -12.07 -26.27 -34.86
CA HIS A 217 -13.16 -27.20 -34.53
C HIS A 217 -14.11 -26.68 -33.45
N VAL A 218 -13.81 -25.53 -32.82
CA VAL A 218 -14.62 -25.02 -31.70
C VAL A 218 -16.01 -24.59 -32.14
N GLU A 219 -16.13 -23.88 -33.26
CA GLU A 219 -17.43 -23.47 -33.81
C GLU A 219 -18.26 -24.67 -34.25
N GLN A 220 -17.63 -25.67 -34.87
CA GLN A 220 -18.29 -26.91 -35.28
C GLN A 220 -18.91 -27.64 -34.08
N PHE A 221 -18.21 -27.65 -32.94
CA PHE A 221 -18.72 -28.23 -31.71
C PHE A 221 -19.99 -27.52 -31.22
N PHE A 222 -19.98 -26.18 -31.11
CA PHE A 222 -21.16 -25.44 -30.64
C PHE A 222 -22.33 -25.49 -31.64
N ILE A 223 -22.06 -25.52 -32.95
CA ILE A 223 -23.08 -25.72 -33.98
C ILE A 223 -23.74 -27.09 -33.83
N SER A 224 -22.97 -28.15 -33.53
CA SER A 224 -23.51 -29.49 -33.28
C SER A 224 -24.48 -29.52 -32.08
N MET A 225 -24.29 -28.61 -31.12
CA MET A 225 -25.15 -28.41 -29.94
C MET A 225 -26.31 -27.43 -30.16
N GLY A 226 -26.46 -26.85 -31.36
CA GLY A 226 -27.56 -25.95 -31.73
C GLY A 226 -27.27 -24.45 -31.61
N PHE A 227 -26.02 -24.07 -31.34
CA PHE A 227 -25.59 -22.68 -31.15
C PHE A 227 -24.67 -22.20 -32.27
N LYS A 228 -24.90 -21.00 -32.81
CA LYS A 228 -24.05 -20.43 -33.87
C LYS A 228 -23.56 -19.04 -33.52
N CYS A 229 -22.29 -18.79 -33.78
CA CYS A 229 -21.71 -17.46 -33.67
C CYS A 229 -22.30 -16.52 -34.75
N PRO A 230 -22.81 -15.33 -34.38
CA PRO A 230 -23.23 -14.31 -35.36
C PRO A 230 -22.05 -13.80 -36.19
N LYS A 231 -22.27 -13.49 -37.48
CA LYS A 231 -21.20 -13.09 -38.43
C LYS A 231 -20.35 -11.88 -38.00
N ARG A 232 -20.85 -11.02 -37.12
CA ARG A 232 -20.18 -9.78 -36.67
C ARG A 232 -19.70 -9.85 -35.22
N LYS A 233 -19.86 -10.99 -34.55
CA LYS A 233 -19.43 -11.18 -33.16
C LYS A 233 -18.09 -11.90 -33.13
N GLY A 234 -17.21 -11.50 -32.21
CA GLY A 234 -15.97 -12.22 -31.96
C GLY A 234 -16.23 -13.63 -31.43
N ILE A 235 -15.51 -14.62 -31.94
CA ILE A 235 -15.65 -16.02 -31.51
C ILE A 235 -15.36 -16.13 -30.00
N ALA A 236 -14.30 -15.47 -29.52
CA ALA A 236 -13.94 -15.45 -28.10
C ALA A 236 -15.08 -14.96 -27.19
N ASP A 237 -15.80 -13.92 -27.61
CA ASP A 237 -16.94 -13.35 -26.87
C ASP A 237 -18.12 -14.33 -26.86
N PHE A 238 -18.43 -14.91 -28.02
CA PHE A 238 -19.45 -15.94 -28.16
C PHE A 238 -19.19 -17.13 -27.22
N LEU A 239 -17.94 -17.62 -27.15
CA LEU A 239 -17.57 -18.77 -26.30
C LEU A 239 -17.74 -18.50 -24.80
N GLN A 240 -17.56 -17.24 -24.35
CA GLN A 240 -17.79 -16.86 -22.96
C GLN A 240 -19.27 -16.69 -22.62
N GLU A 241 -20.08 -16.25 -23.59
CA GLU A 241 -21.51 -15.99 -23.38
C GLU A 241 -22.39 -17.23 -23.59
N VAL A 242 -22.00 -18.15 -24.48
CA VAL A 242 -22.79 -19.36 -24.77
C VAL A 242 -22.93 -20.31 -23.59
N THR A 243 -22.04 -20.21 -22.59
CA THR A 243 -22.14 -20.97 -21.33
C THR A 243 -22.95 -20.24 -20.24
N SER A 244 -23.30 -18.96 -20.47
CA SER A 244 -24.05 -18.12 -19.52
C SER A 244 -25.56 -18.28 -19.67
N ARG A 245 -26.27 -18.46 -18.55
CA ARG A 245 -27.74 -18.58 -18.54
C ARG A 245 -28.47 -17.35 -19.08
N LYS A 246 -27.90 -16.15 -18.91
CA LYS A 246 -28.53 -14.89 -19.35
C LYS A 246 -28.38 -14.65 -20.86
N ASP A 247 -27.32 -15.20 -21.46
CA ASP A 247 -26.86 -14.81 -22.79
C ASP A 247 -26.97 -15.96 -23.81
N GLN A 248 -27.11 -17.22 -23.37
CA GLN A 248 -27.12 -18.39 -24.26
C GLN A 248 -28.28 -18.41 -25.27
N GLU A 249 -29.46 -17.86 -24.92
CA GLU A 249 -30.66 -17.88 -25.78
C GLU A 249 -30.45 -17.17 -27.12
N GLN A 250 -29.68 -16.07 -27.14
CA GLN A 250 -29.49 -15.24 -28.33
C GLN A 250 -28.73 -15.97 -29.46
N TYR A 251 -28.10 -17.11 -29.16
CA TYR A 251 -27.29 -17.89 -30.10
C TYR A 251 -27.99 -19.13 -30.66
N TRP A 252 -29.22 -19.39 -30.23
CA TRP A 252 -29.99 -20.55 -30.66
C TRP A 252 -30.41 -20.44 -32.13
N VAL A 253 -30.10 -21.46 -32.94
CA VAL A 253 -30.39 -21.45 -34.40
C VAL A 253 -31.39 -22.53 -34.82
N ARG A 254 -31.69 -23.50 -33.95
CA ARG A 254 -32.67 -24.55 -34.27
C ARG A 254 -34.09 -24.00 -34.13
N ASN A 255 -34.57 -23.36 -35.19
CA ASN A 255 -35.92 -22.78 -35.24
C ASN A 255 -37.04 -23.82 -35.04
N ASP A 256 -36.73 -25.10 -35.24
CA ASP A 256 -37.66 -26.23 -35.12
C ASP A 256 -37.83 -26.74 -33.67
N GLU A 257 -36.98 -26.28 -32.75
CA GLU A 257 -36.97 -26.70 -31.33
C GLU A 257 -37.06 -25.47 -30.41
N PRO A 258 -37.93 -25.47 -29.37
CA PRO A 258 -37.97 -24.38 -28.41
C PRO A 258 -36.66 -24.34 -27.62
N TYR A 259 -36.11 -23.13 -27.43
CA TYR A 259 -34.89 -22.95 -26.66
C TYR A 259 -35.04 -23.51 -25.24
N ARG A 260 -34.04 -24.31 -24.83
CA ARG A 260 -33.87 -24.82 -23.48
C ARG A 260 -32.43 -24.58 -23.06
N PHE A 261 -32.23 -24.02 -21.87
CA PHE A 261 -30.89 -23.81 -21.33
C PHE A 261 -30.11 -25.14 -21.27
N VAL A 262 -28.99 -25.19 -21.99
CA VAL A 262 -28.05 -26.32 -22.02
C VAL A 262 -27.04 -26.11 -20.90
N THR A 263 -27.00 -27.05 -19.98
CA THR A 263 -26.14 -26.98 -18.79
C THR A 263 -24.68 -27.28 -19.14
N VAL A 264 -23.75 -26.78 -18.33
CA VAL A 264 -22.31 -27.07 -18.48
C VAL A 264 -22.03 -28.57 -18.51
N LYS A 265 -22.73 -29.36 -17.66
CA LYS A 265 -22.58 -30.83 -17.63
C LYS A 265 -22.96 -31.49 -18.96
N GLU A 266 -23.99 -30.98 -19.63
CA GLU A 266 -24.41 -31.49 -20.95
C GLU A 266 -23.37 -31.15 -22.02
N PHE A 267 -22.80 -29.94 -22.01
CA PHE A 267 -21.69 -29.61 -22.91
C PHE A 267 -20.46 -30.49 -22.70
N VAL A 268 -20.10 -30.77 -21.44
CA VAL A 268 -18.95 -31.64 -21.10
C VAL A 268 -19.16 -33.06 -21.64
N HIS A 269 -20.34 -33.63 -21.45
CA HIS A 269 -20.68 -34.96 -21.97
C HIS A 269 -20.66 -34.97 -23.52
N ALA A 270 -21.20 -33.91 -24.14
CA ALA A 270 -21.15 -33.76 -25.59
C ALA A 270 -19.71 -33.68 -26.10
N PHE A 271 -18.83 -32.93 -25.43
CA PHE A 271 -17.42 -32.80 -25.82
C PHE A 271 -16.67 -34.13 -25.73
N GLN A 272 -16.90 -34.92 -24.67
CA GLN A 272 -16.33 -36.28 -24.56
C GLN A 272 -16.72 -37.19 -25.73
N SER A 273 -17.93 -37.01 -26.26
CA SER A 273 -18.41 -37.75 -27.43
C SER A 273 -17.99 -37.13 -28.78
N PHE A 274 -17.53 -35.88 -28.80
CA PHE A 274 -17.07 -35.18 -29.99
C PHE A 274 -15.71 -35.71 -30.43
N HIS A 275 -15.42 -35.72 -31.73
CA HIS A 275 -14.21 -36.35 -32.29
C HIS A 275 -12.91 -35.78 -31.69
N VAL A 276 -12.85 -34.46 -31.41
CA VAL A 276 -11.70 -33.82 -30.74
C VAL A 276 -11.54 -34.34 -29.30
N GLY A 277 -12.63 -34.41 -28.53
CA GLY A 277 -12.60 -34.90 -27.15
C GLY A 277 -12.25 -36.38 -27.04
N ARG A 278 -12.73 -37.23 -27.97
CA ARG A 278 -12.33 -38.64 -28.06
C ARG A 278 -10.84 -38.78 -28.36
N LYS A 279 -10.35 -38.08 -29.39
CA LYS A 279 -8.93 -38.11 -29.78
C LYS A 279 -8.02 -37.67 -28.63
N LEU A 280 -8.38 -36.59 -27.93
CA LEU A 280 -7.65 -36.12 -26.75
C LEU A 280 -7.67 -37.16 -25.63
N GLY A 281 -8.82 -37.80 -25.40
CA GLY A 281 -8.94 -38.90 -24.42
C GLY A 281 -8.06 -40.11 -24.76
N ASP A 282 -8.02 -40.50 -26.04
CA ASP A 282 -7.18 -41.59 -26.54
C ASP A 282 -5.69 -41.27 -26.42
N GLU A 283 -5.28 -40.04 -26.76
CA GLU A 283 -3.89 -39.56 -26.62
C GLU A 283 -3.43 -39.51 -25.16
N LEU A 284 -4.27 -38.96 -24.26
CA LEU A 284 -3.97 -38.92 -22.82
C LEU A 284 -4.00 -40.31 -22.16
N GLY A 285 -4.71 -41.27 -22.76
CA GLY A 285 -4.73 -42.66 -22.33
C GLY A 285 -3.42 -43.40 -22.57
N ILE A 286 -2.58 -42.91 -23.50
CA ILE A 286 -1.26 -43.48 -23.79
C ILE A 286 -0.23 -42.86 -22.83
N PRO A 287 0.41 -43.65 -21.94
CA PRO A 287 1.42 -43.12 -21.03
C PRO A 287 2.66 -42.63 -21.78
N PHE A 288 3.10 -41.42 -21.48
CA PHE A 288 4.30 -40.82 -22.07
C PHE A 288 5.58 -41.62 -21.70
N ASP A 289 6.40 -41.97 -22.71
CA ASP A 289 7.69 -42.62 -22.47
C ASP A 289 8.72 -41.62 -21.94
N LYS A 290 9.08 -41.77 -20.65
CA LYS A 290 10.07 -40.93 -19.96
C LYS A 290 11.43 -40.87 -20.69
N LYS A 291 11.80 -41.86 -21.50
CA LYS A 291 13.07 -41.88 -22.26
C LYS A 291 13.12 -40.81 -23.37
N ASN A 292 11.97 -40.36 -23.85
CA ASN A 292 11.89 -39.31 -24.87
C ASN A 292 12.08 -37.90 -24.26
N SER A 293 12.08 -37.77 -22.93
CA SER A 293 12.32 -36.51 -22.25
C SER A 293 13.82 -36.20 -22.22
N HIS A 294 14.23 -35.05 -22.75
CA HIS A 294 15.62 -34.61 -22.66
C HIS A 294 16.01 -34.40 -21.17
N PRO A 295 17.18 -34.87 -20.70
CA PRO A 295 17.57 -34.76 -19.29
C PRO A 295 17.60 -33.33 -18.73
N ALA A 296 17.75 -32.33 -19.60
CA ALA A 296 17.74 -30.91 -19.24
C ALA A 296 16.35 -30.25 -19.31
N ALA A 297 15.29 -30.96 -19.70
CA ALA A 297 13.93 -30.41 -19.81
C ALA A 297 13.31 -30.11 -18.44
N LEU A 298 13.58 -30.95 -17.43
CA LEU A 298 13.08 -30.80 -16.07
C LEU A 298 14.23 -30.40 -15.13
N THR A 299 14.04 -29.31 -14.38
CA THR A 299 15.08 -28.84 -13.47
C THR A 299 15.01 -29.59 -12.15
N THR A 300 16.06 -30.34 -11.82
CA THR A 300 16.19 -31.06 -10.53
C THR A 300 16.90 -30.23 -9.44
N ARG A 301 17.64 -29.19 -9.83
CA ARG A 301 18.33 -28.29 -8.90
C ARG A 301 17.37 -27.24 -8.32
N LYS A 302 17.49 -26.98 -7.02
CA LYS A 302 16.66 -25.99 -6.31
C LYS A 302 16.91 -24.54 -6.75
N TYR A 303 18.13 -24.19 -7.14
CA TYR A 303 18.52 -22.86 -7.60
C TYR A 303 19.29 -22.97 -8.91
N GLY A 304 19.14 -21.97 -9.79
CA GLY A 304 19.72 -22.02 -11.15
C GLY A 304 21.23 -21.80 -11.20
N VAL A 305 21.77 -21.06 -10.23
CA VAL A 305 23.17 -20.62 -10.23
C VAL A 305 23.86 -21.00 -8.92
N GLY A 306 25.20 -21.09 -8.93
CA GLY A 306 26.01 -21.39 -7.76
C GLY A 306 25.80 -20.39 -6.61
N LYS A 307 25.91 -20.87 -5.36
CA LYS A 307 25.69 -20.06 -4.14
C LYS A 307 26.51 -18.76 -4.10
N LYS A 308 27.75 -18.79 -4.60
CA LYS A 308 28.66 -17.63 -4.63
C LYS A 308 28.16 -16.53 -5.58
N GLU A 309 27.64 -16.92 -6.74
CA GLU A 309 27.11 -15.99 -7.74
C GLU A 309 25.78 -15.40 -7.32
N LEU A 310 24.90 -16.19 -6.69
CA LEU A 310 23.66 -15.67 -6.09
C LEU A 310 23.97 -14.62 -5.01
N LEU A 311 24.95 -14.88 -4.15
CA LEU A 311 25.39 -13.91 -3.15
C LEU A 311 25.95 -12.64 -3.82
N LYS A 312 26.77 -12.78 -4.87
CA LYS A 312 27.31 -11.64 -5.65
C LYS A 312 26.20 -10.83 -6.31
N ALA A 313 25.19 -11.47 -6.90
CA ALA A 313 24.04 -10.81 -7.51
C ALA A 313 23.25 -10.00 -6.48
N CYS A 314 22.88 -10.61 -5.34
CA CYS A 314 22.20 -9.93 -4.24
C CYS A 314 23.03 -8.78 -3.65
N PHE A 315 24.35 -8.95 -3.54
CA PHE A 315 25.26 -7.89 -3.07
C PHE A 315 25.29 -6.69 -4.03
N SER A 316 25.37 -6.95 -5.33
CA SER A 316 25.34 -5.89 -6.34
C SER A 316 24.02 -5.13 -6.34
N ARG A 317 22.88 -5.83 -6.17
CA ARG A 317 21.55 -5.23 -6.08
C ARG A 317 21.42 -4.35 -4.83
N GLU A 318 21.78 -4.87 -3.66
CA GLU A 318 21.63 -4.11 -2.41
C GLU A 318 22.55 -2.88 -2.39
N HIS A 319 23.77 -2.98 -2.95
CA HIS A 319 24.65 -1.83 -3.12
C HIS A 319 24.06 -0.77 -4.07
N LEU A 320 23.46 -1.19 -5.18
CA LEU A 320 22.76 -0.28 -6.10
C LEU A 320 21.60 0.45 -5.41
N LEU A 321 20.75 -0.29 -4.69
CA LEU A 321 19.62 0.29 -3.94
C LEU A 321 20.09 1.27 -2.87
N MET A 322 21.19 0.94 -2.18
CA MET A 322 21.79 1.84 -1.19
C MET A 322 22.26 3.16 -1.82
N LYS A 323 22.84 3.10 -3.04
CA LYS A 323 23.25 4.30 -3.79
C LYS A 323 22.06 5.16 -4.23
N ARG A 324 20.99 4.54 -4.74
CA ARG A 324 19.77 5.25 -5.17
C ARG A 324 18.99 5.86 -4.00
N ASN A 325 18.93 5.15 -2.88
CA ASN A 325 18.34 5.65 -1.63
C ASN A 325 19.33 6.42 -0.75
N SER A 326 20.41 6.95 -1.33
CA SER A 326 21.45 7.71 -0.62
C SER A 326 20.87 8.90 0.15
N PHE A 327 19.81 9.54 -0.36
CA PHE A 327 19.11 10.62 0.32
C PHE A 327 18.68 10.24 1.75
N VAL A 328 18.13 9.04 1.94
CA VAL A 328 17.68 8.56 3.26
C VAL A 328 18.86 8.42 4.22
N TYR A 329 19.99 7.89 3.75
CA TYR A 329 21.20 7.73 4.57
C TYR A 329 21.86 9.07 4.88
N ILE A 330 21.94 9.99 3.90
CA ILE A 330 22.46 11.35 4.08
C ILE A 330 21.60 12.11 5.11
N PHE A 331 20.29 12.00 5.01
CA PHE A 331 19.37 12.62 5.95
C PHE A 331 19.54 12.08 7.37
N ARG A 332 19.68 10.75 7.54
CA ARG A 332 19.98 10.12 8.85
C ARG A 332 21.32 10.57 9.41
N LEU A 333 22.36 10.67 8.58
CA LEU A 333 23.67 11.19 9.01
C LEU A 333 23.56 12.65 9.48
N THR A 334 22.80 13.47 8.75
CA THR A 334 22.54 14.87 9.12
C THR A 334 21.78 14.98 10.44
N GLN A 335 20.79 14.11 10.65
CA GLN A 335 20.06 14.01 11.91
C GLN A 335 20.96 13.63 13.08
N VAL A 336 21.81 12.60 12.93
CA VAL A 336 22.75 12.16 13.96
C VAL A 336 23.74 13.27 14.28
N MET A 337 24.24 13.98 13.27
CA MET A 337 25.12 15.14 13.44
C MET A 337 24.41 16.27 14.21
N PHE A 338 23.17 16.58 13.87
CA PHE A 338 22.39 17.60 14.58
C PHE A 338 22.14 17.21 16.05
N LEU A 339 21.80 15.96 16.34
CA LEU A 339 21.65 15.47 17.72
C LEU A 339 22.99 15.46 18.47
N ALA A 340 24.11 15.17 17.80
CA ALA A 340 25.45 15.25 18.39
C ALA A 340 25.81 16.69 18.79
N VAL A 341 25.48 17.67 17.95
CA VAL A 341 25.66 19.11 18.25
C VAL A 341 24.83 19.53 19.46
N ILE A 342 23.59 19.07 19.56
CA ILE A 342 22.75 19.34 20.74
C ILE A 342 23.34 18.66 21.98
N GLY A 343 23.72 17.38 21.88
CA GLY A 343 24.32 16.62 22.97
C GLY A 343 25.58 17.28 23.52
N MET A 344 26.52 17.68 22.64
CA MET A 344 27.78 18.29 23.06
C MET A 344 27.60 19.68 23.69
N THR A 345 26.59 20.45 23.26
CA THR A 345 26.33 21.80 23.80
C THR A 345 25.53 21.79 25.11
N ILE A 346 24.70 20.76 25.34
CA ILE A 346 24.01 20.54 26.61
C ILE A 346 24.99 20.03 27.67
N PHE A 347 25.80 19.02 27.33
CA PHE A 347 26.79 18.43 28.24
C PHE A 347 28.16 19.09 28.12
N LEU A 348 28.21 20.40 27.91
CA LEU A 348 29.47 21.10 27.63
C LEU A 348 30.44 20.99 28.82
N ARG A 349 31.69 20.59 28.56
CA ARG A 349 32.72 20.31 29.59
C ARG A 349 32.84 21.36 30.69
N THR A 350 32.67 22.65 30.38
CA THR A 350 32.78 23.75 31.37
C THR A 350 31.70 23.70 32.46
N LYS A 351 30.60 22.96 32.25
CA LYS A 351 29.49 22.78 33.20
C LYS A 351 29.46 21.36 33.81
N MET A 352 30.36 20.47 33.39
CA MET A 352 30.43 19.07 33.80
C MET A 352 31.54 18.86 34.84
N HIS A 353 31.24 19.16 36.11
CA HIS A 353 32.17 19.01 37.24
C HIS A 353 32.41 17.54 37.61
N ARG A 354 33.46 17.24 38.39
CA ARG A 354 33.82 15.86 38.80
C ARG A 354 34.06 15.77 40.32
N ASP A 355 33.35 16.59 41.08
CA ASP A 355 33.62 16.81 42.50
C ASP A 355 32.61 16.13 43.42
N SER A 356 31.52 15.60 42.88
CA SER A 356 30.46 14.97 43.66
C SER A 356 29.89 13.71 43.00
N LEU A 357 29.21 12.89 43.81
CA LEU A 357 28.41 11.77 43.31
C LEU A 357 27.30 12.24 42.37
N THR A 358 26.69 13.40 42.65
CA THR A 358 25.65 13.97 41.77
C THR A 358 26.18 14.33 40.38
N ASP A 359 27.43 14.78 40.27
CA ASP A 359 28.02 15.05 38.95
C ASP A 359 28.33 13.74 38.20
N GLY A 360 28.73 12.68 38.90
CA GLY A 360 28.86 11.33 38.34
C GLY A 360 27.55 10.78 37.74
N VAL A 361 26.40 11.09 38.35
CA VAL A 361 25.08 10.75 37.81
C VAL A 361 24.82 11.47 36.49
N ILE A 362 25.20 12.75 36.36
CA ILE A 362 25.05 13.51 35.10
C ILE A 362 25.90 12.92 33.98
N TYR A 363 27.16 12.53 34.27
CA TYR A 363 28.01 11.81 33.30
C TYR A 363 27.41 10.46 32.89
N THR A 364 26.85 9.71 33.84
CA THR A 364 26.14 8.45 33.53
C THR A 364 24.92 8.72 32.65
N GLY A 365 24.18 9.81 32.90
CA GLY A 365 23.07 10.28 32.07
C GLY A 365 23.51 10.63 30.64
N ALA A 366 24.65 11.29 30.46
CA ALA A 366 25.22 11.56 29.15
C ALA A 366 25.57 10.26 28.40
N LEU A 367 26.19 9.29 29.06
CA LEU A 367 26.50 7.97 28.47
C LEU A 367 25.23 7.20 28.10
N PHE A 368 24.20 7.22 28.96
CA PHE A 368 22.90 6.63 28.66
C PHE A 368 22.23 7.32 27.47
N PHE A 369 22.28 8.66 27.39
CA PHE A 369 21.76 9.39 26.24
C PHE A 369 22.44 8.98 24.92
N ILE A 370 23.76 8.81 24.93
CA ILE A 370 24.53 8.32 23.77
C ILE A 370 24.03 6.93 23.35
N LEU A 371 23.94 5.99 24.29
CA LEU A 371 23.45 4.63 24.01
C LEU A 371 22.01 4.63 23.51
N THR A 372 21.14 5.44 24.11
CA THR A 372 19.74 5.55 23.67
C THR A 372 19.66 6.09 22.25
N THR A 373 20.40 7.15 21.92
CA THR A 373 20.36 7.79 20.60
C THR A 373 20.80 6.83 19.50
N ILE A 374 21.90 6.10 19.71
CA ILE A 374 22.40 5.11 18.75
C ILE A 374 21.44 3.92 18.61
N THR A 375 20.85 3.46 19.72
CA THR A 375 19.87 2.36 19.68
C THR A 375 18.59 2.79 18.94
N PHE A 376 18.06 3.98 19.22
CA PHE A 376 16.86 4.53 18.58
C PHE A 376 17.02 4.71 17.07
N ASN A 377 18.21 5.09 16.61
CA ASN A 377 18.47 5.23 15.18
C ASN A 377 18.11 3.93 14.43
N GLY A 378 18.39 2.74 14.99
CA GLY A 378 18.08 1.46 14.37
C GLY A 378 16.60 1.23 14.01
N MET A 379 15.64 1.93 14.64
CA MET A 379 14.20 1.74 14.38
C MET A 379 13.79 1.98 12.92
N ALA A 380 14.49 2.86 12.20
CA ALA A 380 14.16 3.15 10.81
C ALA A 380 14.35 1.93 9.88
N GLU A 381 15.11 0.91 10.31
CA GLU A 381 15.23 -0.35 9.55
C GLU A 381 13.92 -1.14 9.50
N ILE A 382 12.97 -0.90 10.43
CA ILE A 382 11.67 -1.58 10.42
C ILE A 382 10.94 -1.26 9.12
N SER A 383 10.76 0.04 8.84
CA SER A 383 9.97 0.49 7.69
C SER A 383 10.64 0.08 6.37
N MET A 384 11.96 0.24 6.27
CA MET A 384 12.72 -0.12 5.07
C MET A 384 12.69 -1.62 4.77
N THR A 385 12.68 -2.46 5.80
CA THR A 385 12.62 -3.92 5.62
C THR A 385 11.24 -4.36 5.15
N ILE A 386 10.17 -3.83 5.75
CA ILE A 386 8.78 -4.21 5.41
C ILE A 386 8.44 -3.84 3.97
N ALA A 387 8.87 -2.67 3.50
CA ALA A 387 8.64 -2.25 2.11
C ALA A 387 9.23 -3.23 1.07
N LYS A 388 10.33 -3.92 1.40
CA LYS A 388 10.97 -4.90 0.51
C LYS A 388 10.39 -6.32 0.62
N LEU A 389 9.60 -6.63 1.66
CA LEU A 389 9.09 -7.98 1.91
C LEU A 389 8.21 -8.54 0.78
N PRO A 390 7.28 -7.79 0.16
CA PRO A 390 6.43 -8.33 -0.92
C PRO A 390 7.25 -8.86 -2.10
N VAL A 391 8.23 -8.09 -2.57
CA VAL A 391 9.14 -8.51 -3.65
C VAL A 391 10.00 -9.69 -3.22
N PHE A 392 10.49 -9.68 -1.97
CA PHE A 392 11.27 -10.79 -1.43
C PHE A 392 10.46 -12.10 -1.44
N TYR A 393 9.19 -12.09 -1.00
CA TYR A 393 8.34 -13.29 -1.00
C TYR A 393 8.10 -13.80 -2.41
N LYS A 394 7.76 -12.91 -3.36
CA LYS A 394 7.63 -13.26 -4.79
C LYS A 394 8.87 -13.99 -5.31
N GLN A 395 10.07 -13.43 -5.10
CA GLN A 395 11.33 -13.99 -5.60
C GLN A 395 11.77 -15.27 -4.87
N ARG A 396 11.53 -15.36 -3.56
CA ARG A 396 11.81 -16.55 -2.73
C ARG A 396 10.95 -17.74 -3.17
N ASP A 397 9.66 -17.51 -3.40
CA ASP A 397 8.70 -18.54 -3.76
C ASP A 397 8.93 -19.03 -5.21
N LEU A 398 9.51 -18.18 -6.07
CA LEU A 398 10.03 -18.52 -7.41
C LEU A 398 11.44 -19.14 -7.41
N ARG A 399 12.05 -19.36 -6.24
CA ARG A 399 13.40 -19.94 -6.11
C ARG A 399 14.51 -19.15 -6.84
N PHE A 400 14.43 -17.81 -6.84
CA PHE A 400 15.52 -16.98 -7.37
C PHE A 400 16.79 -17.11 -6.52
N TYR A 401 16.66 -17.06 -5.20
CA TYR A 401 17.76 -17.19 -4.26
C TYR A 401 17.28 -17.69 -2.88
N PRO A 402 18.17 -18.28 -2.06
CA PRO A 402 17.86 -18.60 -0.67
C PRO A 402 17.82 -17.34 0.22
N SER A 403 17.07 -17.38 1.32
CA SER A 403 16.90 -16.24 2.23
C SER A 403 18.21 -15.70 2.81
N TRP A 404 19.21 -16.55 3.07
CA TRP A 404 20.52 -16.12 3.59
C TRP A 404 21.29 -15.26 2.58
N ALA A 405 21.13 -15.51 1.26
CA ALA A 405 21.78 -14.73 0.22
C ALA A 405 21.19 -13.33 0.08
N TYR A 406 19.96 -13.13 0.55
CA TYR A 406 19.34 -11.81 0.72
C TYR A 406 19.77 -11.14 2.04
N ALA A 407 19.74 -11.91 3.14
CA ALA A 407 19.96 -11.37 4.48
C ALA A 407 21.40 -10.91 4.74
N LEU A 408 22.41 -11.61 4.22
CA LEU A 408 23.82 -11.30 4.45
C LEU A 408 24.26 -9.97 3.81
N PRO A 409 24.00 -9.69 2.51
CA PRO A 409 24.35 -8.39 1.92
C PRO A 409 23.69 -7.21 2.65
N ALA A 410 22.43 -7.36 3.05
CA ALA A 410 21.70 -6.33 3.80
C ALA A 410 22.38 -5.98 5.14
N TRP A 411 23.10 -6.93 5.75
CA TRP A 411 23.87 -6.69 6.96
C TRP A 411 25.26 -6.11 6.67
N ILE A 412 26.03 -6.75 5.78
CA ILE A 412 27.44 -6.40 5.54
C ILE A 412 27.57 -4.99 4.96
N LEU A 413 26.70 -4.62 4.02
CA LEU A 413 26.73 -3.29 3.39
C LEU A 413 26.38 -2.14 4.35
N LYS A 414 25.75 -2.45 5.49
CA LYS A 414 25.43 -1.45 6.52
C LYS A 414 26.60 -1.16 7.46
N ILE A 415 27.59 -2.04 7.55
CA ILE A 415 28.75 -1.85 8.45
C ILE A 415 29.49 -0.54 8.14
N PRO A 416 29.86 -0.22 6.89
CA PRO A 416 30.50 1.06 6.58
C PRO A 416 29.66 2.29 6.95
N ILE A 417 28.33 2.22 6.80
CA ILE A 417 27.44 3.31 7.17
C ILE A 417 27.46 3.52 8.69
N SER A 418 27.37 2.44 9.48
CA SER A 418 27.46 2.54 10.94
C SER A 418 28.83 3.05 11.40
N ILE A 419 29.92 2.71 10.70
CA ILE A 419 31.25 3.29 10.95
C ILE A 419 31.18 4.81 10.82
N VAL A 420 30.60 5.33 9.72
CA VAL A 420 30.49 6.78 9.49
C VAL A 420 29.58 7.44 10.54
N GLU A 421 28.40 6.89 10.81
CA GLU A 421 27.45 7.43 11.79
C GLU A 421 28.06 7.53 13.20
N VAL A 422 28.70 6.47 13.67
CA VAL A 422 29.32 6.44 15.00
C VAL A 422 30.56 7.34 15.04
N SER A 423 31.31 7.44 13.94
CA SER A 423 32.45 8.36 13.85
C SER A 423 31.99 9.80 14.05
N VAL A 424 30.98 10.25 13.30
CA VAL A 424 30.43 11.60 13.44
C VAL A 424 30.02 11.87 14.88
N TRP A 425 29.31 10.94 15.53
CA TRP A 425 28.92 11.12 16.92
C TRP A 425 30.11 11.21 17.88
N VAL A 426 31.01 10.23 17.85
CA VAL A 426 32.06 10.07 18.86
C VAL A 426 33.13 11.16 18.71
N PHE A 427 33.57 11.46 17.49
CA PHE A 427 34.58 12.51 17.26
C PHE A 427 34.08 13.90 17.63
N MET A 428 32.79 14.19 17.44
CA MET A 428 32.22 15.49 17.83
C MET A 428 31.99 15.61 19.33
N THR A 429 31.48 14.55 19.98
CA THR A 429 30.96 14.66 21.35
C THR A 429 32.00 14.33 22.42
N TYR A 430 32.93 13.40 22.19
CA TYR A 430 33.69 12.77 23.28
C TYR A 430 34.50 13.76 24.13
N TYR A 431 35.37 14.54 23.49
CA TYR A 431 36.22 15.52 24.19
C TYR A 431 35.48 16.78 24.62
N VAL A 432 34.41 17.15 23.90
CA VAL A 432 33.59 18.34 24.19
C VAL A 432 32.73 18.13 25.42
N ILE A 433 32.21 16.91 25.62
CA ILE A 433 31.50 16.53 26.86
C ILE A 433 32.46 16.49 28.05
N GLY A 434 33.72 16.14 27.79
CA GLY A 434 34.75 16.04 28.81
C GLY A 434 34.84 14.65 29.42
N PHE A 435 34.73 13.59 28.61
CA PHE A 435 35.11 12.23 29.03
C PHE A 435 36.63 12.10 29.27
N ASP A 436 37.09 10.94 29.75
CA ASP A 436 38.51 10.73 30.04
C ASP A 436 39.40 10.96 28.80
N SER A 437 40.47 11.75 28.92
CA SER A 437 41.30 12.14 27.76
C SER A 437 42.15 11.02 27.16
N ASN A 438 42.14 9.82 27.74
CA ASN A 438 42.93 8.69 27.26
C ASN A 438 42.44 8.16 25.90
N ALA A 439 43.33 8.17 24.89
CA ALA A 439 43.05 7.68 23.54
C ALA A 439 42.55 6.22 23.51
N GLY A 440 43.06 5.35 24.38
CA GLY A 440 42.59 3.96 24.47
C GLY A 440 41.13 3.84 24.91
N ARG A 441 40.65 4.73 25.80
CA ARG A 441 39.24 4.75 26.25
C ARG A 441 38.32 5.34 25.19
N PHE A 442 38.82 6.32 24.43
CA PHE A 442 38.16 6.85 23.25
C PHE A 442 37.88 5.73 22.22
N PHE A 443 38.90 4.97 21.81
CA PHE A 443 38.72 3.88 20.85
C PHE A 443 37.85 2.73 21.39
N LYS A 444 37.92 2.47 22.70
CA LYS A 444 37.02 1.51 23.36
C LYS A 444 35.56 1.94 23.31
N GLN A 445 35.26 3.23 23.54
CA GLN A 445 33.90 3.75 23.43
C GLN A 445 33.43 3.73 21.97
N TYR A 446 34.30 4.10 21.03
CA TYR A 446 34.01 4.02 19.59
C TYR A 446 33.63 2.60 19.14
N LEU A 447 34.45 1.59 19.49
CA LEU A 447 34.19 0.19 19.16
C LEU A 447 32.86 -0.29 19.77
N LEU A 448 32.60 0.05 21.03
CA LEU A 448 31.37 -0.36 21.69
C LEU A 448 30.12 0.22 21.00
N LEU A 449 30.14 1.51 20.66
CA LEU A 449 29.01 2.16 19.99
C LEU A 449 28.79 1.65 18.56
N LEU A 450 29.86 1.26 17.85
CA LEU A 450 29.76 0.58 16.56
C LEU A 450 28.97 -0.72 16.68
N ILE A 451 29.31 -1.54 17.67
CA ILE A 451 28.66 -2.84 17.91
C ILE A 451 27.22 -2.63 18.36
N VAL A 452 26.94 -1.64 19.21
CA VAL A 452 25.56 -1.29 19.61
C VAL A 452 24.70 -0.86 18.42
N ASN A 453 25.24 -0.04 17.51
CA ASN A 453 24.53 0.37 16.28
C ASN A 453 24.18 -0.86 15.41
N GLN A 454 25.14 -1.76 15.21
CA GLN A 454 24.94 -3.00 14.45
C GLN A 454 23.94 -3.95 15.12
N MET A 455 24.01 -4.10 16.45
CA MET A 455 23.08 -4.90 17.24
C MET A 455 21.65 -4.37 17.11
N SER A 456 21.46 -3.07 17.31
CA SER A 456 20.16 -2.43 17.16
C SER A 456 19.58 -2.61 15.76
N SER A 457 20.38 -2.38 14.73
CA SER A 457 19.97 -2.55 13.33
C SER A 457 19.61 -4.01 12.98
N ALA A 458 20.30 -5.00 13.54
CA ALA A 458 19.97 -6.41 13.36
C ALA A 458 18.67 -6.79 14.08
N MET A 459 18.48 -6.29 15.29
CA MET A 459 17.26 -6.51 16.08
C MET A 459 16.01 -5.98 15.36
N PHE A 460 16.04 -4.75 14.86
CA PHE A 460 14.88 -4.17 14.18
C PHE A 460 14.56 -4.81 12.83
N ARG A 461 15.57 -5.31 12.10
CA ARG A 461 15.35 -6.12 10.89
C ARG A 461 14.64 -7.44 11.22
N LEU A 462 15.04 -8.10 12.30
CA LEU A 462 14.34 -9.29 12.79
C LEU A 462 12.88 -8.98 13.15
N ILE A 463 12.64 -7.91 13.92
CA ILE A 463 11.30 -7.50 14.33
C ILE A 463 10.42 -7.20 13.10
N ALA A 464 10.96 -6.55 12.08
CA ALA A 464 10.25 -6.32 10.82
C ALA A 464 9.88 -7.62 10.09
N ALA A 465 10.82 -8.57 9.98
CA ALA A 465 10.56 -9.85 9.31
C ALA A 465 9.54 -10.73 10.05
N VAL A 466 9.52 -10.68 11.39
CA VAL A 466 8.51 -11.39 12.20
C VAL A 466 7.16 -10.67 12.11
N GLY A 467 7.21 -9.35 12.25
CA GLY A 467 6.04 -8.48 12.29
C GLY A 467 5.27 -8.45 10.98
N ARG A 468 5.94 -8.50 9.81
CA ARG A 468 5.39 -8.52 8.42
C ARG A 468 4.44 -7.38 8.01
N SER A 469 3.84 -6.70 8.98
CA SER A 469 2.97 -5.53 8.87
C SER A 469 3.58 -4.38 9.66
N MET A 470 3.44 -3.17 9.12
CA MET A 470 4.00 -1.94 9.67
C MET A 470 3.50 -1.69 11.11
N VAL A 471 2.19 -1.83 11.34
CA VAL A 471 1.57 -1.56 12.65
C VAL A 471 2.06 -2.56 13.70
N VAL A 472 2.08 -3.84 13.38
CA VAL A 472 2.51 -4.91 14.29
C VAL A 472 4.01 -4.77 14.62
N ALA A 473 4.84 -4.55 13.61
CA ALA A 473 6.29 -4.43 13.80
C ALA A 473 6.68 -3.19 14.61
N ASN A 474 6.06 -2.03 14.37
CA ASN A 474 6.32 -0.81 15.14
C ASN A 474 5.90 -0.96 16.61
N THR A 475 4.76 -1.62 16.85
CA THR A 475 4.26 -1.88 18.21
C THR A 475 5.22 -2.80 18.96
N PHE A 476 5.63 -3.92 18.34
CA PHE A 476 6.59 -4.84 18.95
C PHE A 476 7.98 -4.22 19.10
N GLY A 477 8.44 -3.44 18.12
CA GLY A 477 9.72 -2.72 18.17
C GLY A 477 9.80 -1.73 19.33
N SER A 478 8.73 -0.96 19.56
CA SER A 478 8.64 -0.01 20.67
C SER A 478 8.58 -0.73 22.03
N LEU A 479 7.89 -1.87 22.11
CA LEU A 479 7.87 -2.72 23.31
C LEU A 479 9.26 -3.29 23.63
N VAL A 480 9.98 -3.79 22.63
CA VAL A 480 11.34 -4.31 22.83
C VAL A 480 12.27 -3.20 23.30
N LEU A 481 12.23 -2.00 22.68
CA LEU A 481 13.00 -0.85 23.15
C LEU A 481 12.73 -0.53 24.62
N LEU A 482 11.45 -0.45 24.99
CA LEU A 482 11.02 -0.20 26.36
C LEU A 482 11.65 -1.20 27.33
N LEU A 483 11.57 -2.51 27.03
CA LEU A 483 12.17 -3.55 27.86
C LEU A 483 13.70 -3.40 27.94
N LEU A 484 14.36 -3.11 26.82
CA LEU A 484 15.81 -2.90 26.79
C LEU A 484 16.25 -1.74 27.67
N PHE A 485 15.55 -0.61 27.64
CA PHE A 485 15.93 0.58 28.40
C PHE A 485 15.70 0.42 29.89
N VAL A 486 14.59 -0.20 30.30
CA VAL A 486 14.36 -0.44 31.73
C VAL A 486 15.36 -1.45 32.28
N LEU A 487 15.55 -2.55 31.56
CA LEU A 487 16.47 -3.62 31.97
C LEU A 487 17.94 -3.30 31.66
N GLY A 488 18.26 -2.10 31.18
CA GLY A 488 19.62 -1.65 30.87
C GLY A 488 20.45 -1.25 32.11
N GLY A 489 19.83 -1.15 33.29
CA GLY A 489 20.51 -0.82 34.54
C GLY A 489 20.62 0.67 34.86
N PHE A 490 20.36 1.56 33.90
CA PHE A 490 20.33 3.01 34.16
C PHE A 490 18.98 3.49 34.74
N VAL A 491 17.86 3.09 34.14
CA VAL A 491 16.53 3.52 34.61
C VAL A 491 16.22 2.88 35.96
N LEU A 492 16.44 1.58 36.06
CA LEU A 492 16.24 0.79 37.27
C LEU A 492 17.59 0.16 37.66
N SER A 493 18.06 0.46 38.87
CA SER A 493 19.27 -0.16 39.41
C SER A 493 19.10 -1.67 39.55
N ARG A 494 20.15 -2.44 39.29
CA ARG A 494 20.17 -3.91 39.36
C ARG A 494 19.64 -4.43 40.71
N ASP A 495 20.01 -3.75 41.79
CA ASP A 495 19.69 -4.20 43.14
C ASP A 495 18.21 -3.94 43.50
N ASP A 496 17.57 -3.02 42.78
CA ASP A 496 16.13 -2.70 42.91
C ASP A 496 15.24 -3.55 41.98
N ILE A 497 15.84 -4.31 41.03
CA ILE A 497 15.11 -5.25 40.19
C ILE A 497 14.60 -6.40 41.07
N LYS A 498 13.28 -6.62 41.04
CA LYS A 498 12.62 -7.71 41.76
C LYS A 498 13.19 -9.07 41.36
N LYS A 499 13.26 -10.01 42.31
CA LYS A 499 13.90 -11.32 42.12
C LYS A 499 13.38 -12.08 40.88
N TRP A 500 12.08 -12.00 40.61
CA TRP A 500 11.44 -12.65 39.44
C TRP A 500 11.73 -11.99 38.09
N TRP A 501 12.24 -10.76 38.06
CA TRP A 501 12.64 -10.04 36.84
C TRP A 501 14.16 -10.03 36.59
N LYS A 502 14.97 -10.61 37.51
CA LYS A 502 16.43 -10.64 37.38
C LYS A 502 16.92 -11.36 36.11
N TRP A 503 16.22 -12.38 35.63
CA TRP A 503 16.58 -13.05 34.38
C TRP A 503 16.47 -12.09 33.17
N GLY A 504 15.48 -11.20 33.15
CA GLY A 504 15.28 -10.23 32.07
C GLY A 504 16.45 -9.25 31.97
N TYR A 505 17.04 -8.85 33.10
CA TYR A 505 18.26 -8.04 33.16
C TYR A 505 19.43 -8.72 32.44
N TRP A 506 19.62 -10.03 32.66
CA TRP A 506 20.70 -10.81 32.02
C TRP A 506 20.44 -11.12 30.54
N CYS A 507 19.17 -11.15 30.12
CA CYS A 507 18.78 -11.31 28.71
C CYS A 507 18.88 -10.01 27.91
N SER A 508 18.98 -8.84 28.56
CA SER A 508 18.98 -7.55 27.87
C SER A 508 20.35 -7.23 27.25
N PRO A 509 20.49 -7.07 25.93
CA PRO A 509 21.74 -6.59 25.32
C PRO A 509 22.15 -5.20 25.81
N LEU A 510 21.20 -4.33 26.17
CA LEU A 510 21.51 -2.97 26.60
C LEU A 510 22.17 -2.94 27.99
N MET A 511 21.89 -3.92 28.85
CA MET A 511 22.58 -4.08 30.14
C MET A 511 24.10 -4.22 29.94
N TYR A 512 24.51 -5.05 28.98
CA TYR A 512 25.92 -5.25 28.65
C TYR A 512 26.56 -4.00 28.04
N ALA A 513 25.83 -3.29 27.17
CA ALA A 513 26.28 -2.03 26.59
C ALA A 513 26.47 -0.94 27.66
N GLN A 514 25.49 -0.79 28.56
CA GLN A 514 25.52 0.19 29.63
C GLN A 514 26.67 -0.10 30.61
N ASN A 515 26.83 -1.33 31.07
CA ASN A 515 27.94 -1.69 31.97
C ASN A 515 29.31 -1.49 31.29
N ALA A 516 29.45 -1.87 30.01
CA ALA A 516 30.71 -1.68 29.29
C ALA A 516 31.07 -0.20 29.12
N ILE A 517 30.11 0.68 28.81
CA ILE A 517 30.39 2.10 28.59
C ILE A 517 30.72 2.83 29.90
N VAL A 518 30.02 2.54 31.00
CA VAL A 518 30.25 3.19 32.29
C VAL A 518 31.55 2.74 32.93
N VAL A 519 31.88 1.44 32.87
CA VAL A 519 33.17 0.90 33.36
C VAL A 519 34.35 1.50 32.57
N ASN A 520 34.18 1.69 31.26
CA ASN A 520 35.19 2.33 30.42
C ASN A 520 35.41 3.81 30.74
N GLU A 521 34.43 4.52 31.30
CA GLU A 521 34.61 5.93 31.71
C GLU A 521 35.08 6.05 33.17
N PHE A 522 34.36 5.44 34.11
CA PHE A 522 34.57 5.67 35.55
C PHE A 522 35.81 5.00 36.13
N LEU A 523 36.39 4.00 35.45
CA LEU A 523 37.73 3.50 35.81
C LEU A 523 38.86 4.37 35.25
N GLY A 524 38.53 5.51 34.60
CA GLY A 524 39.46 6.46 34.00
C GLY A 524 40.37 7.17 34.99
N ASN A 525 41.47 7.74 34.50
CA ASN A 525 42.38 8.52 35.34
C ASN A 525 41.68 9.76 35.91
N SER A 526 40.71 10.29 35.16
CA SER A 526 39.82 11.40 35.49
C SER A 526 38.98 11.21 36.76
N TRP A 527 38.73 9.96 37.17
CA TRP A 527 37.79 9.61 38.24
C TRP A 527 38.49 8.96 39.46
N LYS A 528 39.83 8.97 39.49
CA LYS A 528 40.64 8.40 40.58
C LYS A 528 40.70 9.25 41.86
N LYS A 529 40.07 10.42 41.87
CA LYS A 529 40.00 11.31 43.05
C LYS A 529 39.24 10.61 44.19
N ILE A 530 39.73 10.73 45.43
CA ILE A 530 39.08 10.19 46.63
C ILE A 530 38.33 11.34 47.32
N LEU A 531 37.06 11.13 47.67
CA LEU A 531 36.24 12.12 48.38
C LEU A 531 36.59 12.14 49.89
N PRO A 532 36.40 13.29 50.57
CA PRO A 532 36.53 13.35 52.04
C PRO A 532 35.59 12.33 52.70
N ASN A 533 36.07 11.57 53.68
CA ASN A 533 35.34 10.52 54.42
C ASN A 533 34.99 9.24 53.61
N LYS A 534 35.64 8.99 52.47
CA LYS A 534 35.49 7.74 51.69
C LYS A 534 36.84 7.10 51.40
N THR A 535 36.89 5.76 51.36
CA THR A 535 38.12 4.98 51.11
C THR A 535 38.28 4.55 49.64
N LYS A 536 37.21 4.58 48.85
CA LYS A 536 37.20 4.18 47.44
C LYS A 536 37.39 5.40 46.51
N PRO A 537 37.98 5.21 45.31
CA PRO A 537 37.98 6.22 44.25
C PRO A 537 36.55 6.63 43.87
N LEU A 538 36.35 7.92 43.53
CA LEU A 538 35.06 8.49 43.16
C LEU A 538 34.36 7.68 42.06
N GLY A 539 35.10 7.24 41.04
CA GLY A 539 34.54 6.42 39.96
C GLY A 539 33.94 5.09 40.43
N ILE A 540 34.57 4.42 41.40
CA ILE A 540 34.04 3.16 41.97
C ILE A 540 32.80 3.45 42.82
N GLU A 541 32.82 4.53 43.59
CA GLU A 541 31.65 4.95 44.40
C GLU A 541 30.44 5.28 43.50
N VAL A 542 30.65 5.92 42.35
CA VAL A 542 29.58 6.20 41.37
C VAL A 542 29.00 4.88 40.82
N LEU A 543 29.85 3.91 40.45
CA LEU A 543 29.41 2.61 39.96
C LEU A 543 28.62 1.83 41.02
N ASP A 544 29.13 1.74 42.25
CA ASP A 544 28.47 1.07 43.37
C ASP A 544 27.12 1.73 43.71
N SER A 545 27.05 3.08 43.70
CA SER A 545 25.82 3.81 44.03
C SER A 545 24.64 3.54 43.09
N ARG A 546 24.93 3.09 41.87
CA ARG A 546 23.94 2.81 40.81
C ARG A 546 23.81 1.31 40.50
N GLY A 547 24.49 0.45 41.28
CA GLY A 547 24.43 -1.01 41.10
C GLY A 547 25.12 -1.52 39.83
N PHE A 548 26.07 -0.76 39.27
CA PHE A 548 26.89 -1.19 38.13
C PHE A 548 28.06 -2.07 38.59
N PHE A 549 28.60 -2.88 37.69
CA PHE A 549 29.80 -3.67 37.99
C PHE A 549 31.05 -2.79 38.00
N THR A 550 32.01 -3.13 38.87
CA THR A 550 33.22 -2.34 39.10
C THR A 550 34.46 -2.92 38.42
N ASP A 551 34.44 -4.20 38.02
CA ASP A 551 35.60 -4.85 37.42
C ASP A 551 35.82 -4.47 35.94
N ALA A 552 37.09 -4.25 35.56
CA ALA A 552 37.45 -3.81 34.22
C ALA A 552 37.13 -4.82 33.10
N TYR A 553 37.04 -6.12 33.40
CA TYR A 553 36.77 -7.17 32.40
C TYR A 553 35.35 -7.09 31.82
N TRP A 554 34.41 -6.42 32.51
CA TRP A 554 33.03 -6.22 32.05
C TRP A 554 32.93 -5.47 30.72
N TYR A 555 33.94 -4.68 30.36
CA TYR A 555 34.03 -4.07 29.04
C TYR A 555 34.08 -5.12 27.92
N TRP A 556 35.02 -6.07 28.02
CA TRP A 556 35.19 -7.11 27.00
C TRP A 556 34.06 -8.14 27.02
N LEU A 557 33.52 -8.43 28.20
CA LEU A 557 32.32 -9.26 28.31
C LEU A 557 31.14 -8.61 27.58
N GLY A 558 30.97 -7.28 27.72
CA GLY A 558 29.92 -6.55 27.01
C GLY A 558 30.11 -6.56 25.49
N VAL A 559 31.33 -6.36 25.00
CA VAL A 559 31.67 -6.46 23.57
C VAL A 559 31.37 -7.86 23.01
N GLY A 560 31.77 -8.91 23.73
CA GLY A 560 31.51 -10.31 23.35
C GLY A 560 30.02 -10.64 23.32
N ALA A 561 29.28 -10.27 24.37
CA ALA A 561 27.84 -10.50 24.47
C ALA A 561 27.07 -9.80 23.35
N LEU A 562 27.35 -8.51 23.09
CA LEU A 562 26.71 -7.76 22.02
C LEU A 562 26.99 -8.34 20.63
N THR A 563 28.21 -8.83 20.39
CA THR A 563 28.55 -9.52 19.15
C THR A 563 27.76 -10.82 19.00
N GLY A 564 27.58 -11.58 20.08
CA GLY A 564 26.71 -12.76 20.11
C GLY A 564 25.25 -12.42 19.76
N PHE A 565 24.71 -11.32 20.31
CA PHE A 565 23.37 -10.84 19.98
C PHE A 565 23.22 -10.43 18.51
N ILE A 566 24.23 -9.80 17.90
CA ILE A 566 24.22 -9.48 16.45
C ILE A 566 24.02 -10.76 15.63
N ILE A 567 24.82 -11.79 15.91
CA ILE A 567 24.75 -13.07 15.19
C ILE A 567 23.39 -13.75 15.42
N LEU A 568 22.91 -13.76 16.67
CA LEU A 568 21.62 -14.32 17.04
C LEU A 568 20.47 -13.65 16.27
N PHE A 569 20.40 -12.32 16.27
CA PHE A 569 19.35 -11.59 15.57
C PHE A 569 19.43 -11.74 14.06
N GLN A 570 20.63 -11.78 13.48
CA GLN A 570 20.82 -12.00 12.05
C GLN A 570 20.43 -13.42 11.62
N PHE A 571 20.73 -14.41 12.46
CA PHE A 571 20.28 -15.79 12.25
C PHE A 571 18.75 -15.89 12.34
N GLY A 572 18.16 -15.31 13.39
CA GLY A 572 16.70 -15.21 13.55
C GLY A 572 16.04 -14.53 12.35
N PHE A 573 16.64 -13.44 11.84
CA PHE A 573 16.12 -12.71 10.68
C PHE A 573 16.10 -13.62 9.43
N THR A 574 17.17 -14.38 9.22
CA THR A 574 17.28 -15.34 8.12
C THR A 574 16.25 -16.47 8.25
N LEU A 575 16.01 -16.97 9.47
CA LEU A 575 14.98 -17.99 9.74
C LEU A 575 13.57 -17.44 9.50
N ALA A 576 13.27 -16.24 10.01
CA ALA A 576 11.97 -15.58 9.82
C ALA A 576 11.64 -15.43 8.32
N LEU A 577 12.60 -14.97 7.52
CA LEU A 577 12.43 -14.87 6.06
C LEU A 577 12.29 -16.23 5.36
N SER A 578 12.85 -17.30 5.93
CA SER A 578 12.79 -18.64 5.34
C SER A 578 11.47 -19.35 5.61
N PHE A 579 10.85 -19.13 6.77
CA PHE A 579 9.69 -19.90 7.23
C PHE A 579 8.37 -19.12 7.27
N LEU A 580 8.40 -17.79 7.44
CA LEU A 580 7.16 -17.00 7.50
C LEU A 580 6.68 -16.64 6.10
N ASN A 581 5.36 -16.72 5.88
CA ASN A 581 4.69 -16.29 4.67
C ASN A 581 4.00 -14.92 4.90
N PRO A 582 3.57 -14.21 3.83
CA PRO A 582 2.71 -13.03 3.96
C PRO A 582 1.49 -13.29 4.85
N PHE A 583 0.94 -12.26 5.52
CA PHE A 583 -0.36 -12.42 6.19
C PHE A 583 -1.44 -12.71 5.14
N GLY A 584 -2.25 -13.74 5.41
CA GLY A 584 -3.20 -14.29 4.44
C GLY A 584 -4.17 -13.25 3.88
N THR A 585 -4.26 -13.18 2.56
CA THR A 585 -5.32 -12.49 1.82
C THR A 585 -6.63 -13.24 2.03
N SER A 586 -7.60 -12.64 2.72
CA SER A 586 -8.99 -13.09 2.65
C SER A 586 -9.45 -12.90 1.20
N LYS A 587 -9.59 -14.02 0.47
CA LYS A 587 -10.00 -14.02 -0.93
C LYS A 587 -11.39 -13.42 -1.07
N ALA A 588 -11.62 -12.74 -2.20
CA ALA A 588 -12.87 -12.08 -2.56
C ALA A 588 -14.08 -13.01 -2.37
N PHE A 589 -15.18 -12.43 -1.88
CA PHE A 589 -16.46 -13.10 -1.67
C PHE A 589 -16.99 -13.64 -3.01
N ILE A 590 -17.09 -14.96 -3.15
CA ILE A 590 -17.78 -15.58 -4.29
C ILE A 590 -19.28 -15.55 -3.94
N SER A 591 -20.08 -14.87 -4.76
CA SER A 591 -21.54 -14.81 -4.59
C SER A 591 -22.13 -16.22 -4.60
N GLU A 592 -22.97 -16.56 -3.62
CA GLU A 592 -23.67 -17.84 -3.47
C GLU A 592 -24.83 -18.05 -4.47
N GLU A 593 -25.02 -17.17 -5.45
CA GLU A 593 -26.14 -17.26 -6.42
C GLU A 593 -26.16 -18.54 -7.28
N SER A 594 -25.11 -19.36 -7.26
CA SER A 594 -25.08 -20.62 -8.00
C SER A 594 -25.59 -21.85 -7.23
N GLN A 595 -25.98 -21.75 -5.94
CA GLN A 595 -26.40 -22.93 -5.15
C GLN A 595 -27.88 -22.95 -4.72
N SER A 596 -28.65 -21.86 -4.85
CA SER A 596 -30.01 -21.79 -4.27
C SER A 596 -31.16 -22.23 -5.17
N THR A 597 -30.92 -22.81 -6.36
CA THR A 597 -32.01 -23.20 -7.29
C THR A 597 -32.08 -24.68 -7.68
N GLU A 598 -31.38 -25.59 -7.00
CA GLU A 598 -31.50 -27.04 -7.26
C GLU A 598 -32.67 -27.74 -6.52
N HIS A 599 -33.52 -27.03 -5.76
CA HIS A 599 -34.53 -27.69 -4.92
C HIS A 599 -36.01 -27.64 -5.37
N ASP A 600 -36.33 -27.15 -6.57
CA ASP A 600 -37.70 -27.16 -7.12
C ASP A 600 -37.84 -28.07 -8.35
N SER A 601 -37.43 -29.34 -8.22
CA SER A 601 -37.98 -30.41 -9.04
C SER A 601 -37.61 -31.77 -8.45
N ARG A 602 -38.45 -32.30 -7.54
CA ARG A 602 -38.70 -33.75 -7.34
C ARG A 602 -39.68 -33.97 -6.20
N THR A 603 -40.93 -34.20 -6.55
CA THR A 603 -41.93 -34.80 -5.67
C THR A 603 -41.77 -36.33 -5.70
N GLY A 604 -41.74 -36.96 -4.52
CA GLY A 604 -42.07 -38.39 -4.34
C GLY A 604 -41.05 -39.21 -3.56
N GLY A 605 -41.37 -39.54 -2.29
CA GLY A 605 -40.89 -40.76 -1.64
C GLY A 605 -40.15 -40.62 -0.30
N THR A 606 -40.93 -40.59 0.79
CA THR A 606 -40.72 -41.28 2.10
C THR A 606 -39.36 -41.25 2.85
N VAL A 607 -39.38 -40.56 4.01
CA VAL A 607 -39.02 -41.04 5.38
C VAL A 607 -37.58 -41.56 5.62
N GLN A 608 -36.75 -40.87 6.43
CA GLN A 608 -36.62 -41.04 7.91
C GLN A 608 -35.46 -40.21 8.53
N LEU A 609 -35.77 -39.57 9.67
CA LEU A 609 -34.96 -39.13 10.83
C LEU A 609 -33.41 -39.10 10.77
N SER A 610 -32.78 -38.01 11.27
CA SER A 610 -32.43 -37.85 12.71
C SER A 610 -31.59 -36.58 13.01
N THR A 611 -32.18 -35.71 13.84
CA THR A 611 -31.61 -34.95 15.00
C THR A 611 -30.11 -34.61 15.07
N CYS A 612 -29.81 -33.33 15.31
CA CYS A 612 -29.61 -32.83 16.69
C CYS A 612 -29.60 -31.29 16.78
N ALA A 613 -30.37 -30.80 17.74
CA ALA A 613 -30.56 -29.41 18.10
C ALA A 613 -29.42 -28.88 18.97
N ASN A 614 -29.29 -27.55 19.06
CA ASN A 614 -29.44 -26.90 20.36
C ASN A 614 -29.83 -25.42 20.24
N SER A 615 -30.98 -25.15 20.84
CA SER A 615 -31.65 -23.87 20.99
C SER A 615 -31.09 -23.09 22.17
N SER A 616 -31.21 -21.76 22.14
CA SER A 616 -31.70 -21.04 23.32
C SER A 616 -32.60 -19.89 22.89
N SER A 617 -33.86 -20.02 23.29
CA SER A 617 -34.96 -19.11 23.07
C SER A 617 -35.12 -18.17 24.26
N HIS A 618 -35.50 -16.91 24.02
CA HIS A 618 -36.41 -16.21 24.91
C HIS A 618 -37.62 -15.70 24.12
N ILE A 619 -38.77 -16.03 24.67
CA ILE A 619 -40.13 -15.93 24.15
C ILE A 619 -40.71 -14.55 24.49
N THR A 620 -41.44 -13.95 23.56
CA THR A 620 -42.77 -13.38 23.87
C THR A 620 -43.62 -13.32 22.61
N ARG A 621 -44.76 -14.02 22.67
CA ARG A 621 -45.78 -14.19 21.63
C ARG A 621 -46.98 -13.36 22.05
N SER A 622 -47.61 -12.65 21.13
CA SER A 622 -49.07 -12.47 21.14
C SER A 622 -49.57 -12.34 19.71
N GLU A 623 -50.68 -13.03 19.48
CA GLU A 623 -51.31 -13.39 18.22
C GLU A 623 -52.09 -12.23 17.58
N SER A 624 -52.31 -12.25 16.27
CA SER A 624 -53.63 -12.62 15.73
C SER A 624 -53.72 -12.47 14.20
N ARG A 625 -54.52 -13.39 13.65
CA ARG A 625 -54.77 -13.75 12.26
C ARG A 625 -55.89 -12.93 11.59
N ASP A 626 -55.81 -12.95 10.25
CA ASP A 626 -56.87 -12.98 9.23
C ASP A 626 -57.91 -11.86 9.13
N TYR A 627 -58.21 -11.42 7.90
CA TYR A 627 -59.55 -11.52 7.31
C TYR A 627 -59.57 -11.14 5.81
N VAL A 628 -60.29 -11.96 5.04
CA VAL A 628 -60.59 -11.86 3.59
C VAL A 628 -62.06 -11.48 3.40
N ARG A 629 -62.35 -10.56 2.43
CA ARG A 629 -63.63 -10.30 1.69
C ARG A 629 -64.88 -9.90 2.53
N ARG A 630 -65.88 -9.12 2.09
CA ARG A 630 -66.32 -8.46 0.84
C ARG A 630 -67.56 -7.62 1.23
N ARG A 631 -67.85 -6.48 0.58
CA ARG A 631 -69.25 -6.03 0.34
C ARG A 631 -69.36 -5.00 -0.80
N ASN A 632 -70.34 -5.28 -1.67
CA ASN A 632 -70.93 -4.51 -2.78
C ASN A 632 -71.59 -3.20 -2.26
N SER A 633 -72.07 -2.19 -3.01
CA SER A 633 -72.02 -1.67 -4.40
C SER A 633 -72.96 -0.45 -4.39
N SER A 634 -72.60 0.68 -4.99
CA SER A 634 -73.59 1.61 -5.58
C SER A 634 -72.97 2.37 -6.74
N SER A 635 -73.77 2.48 -7.79
CA SER A 635 -73.45 2.88 -9.14
C SER A 635 -73.69 4.38 -9.38
N GLN A 636 -72.82 5.04 -10.17
CA GLN A 636 -73.24 6.08 -11.11
C GLN A 636 -72.23 6.24 -12.27
N SER A 637 -72.69 5.78 -13.44
CA SER A 637 -72.44 6.21 -14.83
C SER A 637 -71.16 7.00 -15.23
N ARG A 638 -70.37 6.32 -16.07
CA ARG A 638 -69.79 6.72 -17.38
C ARG A 638 -69.20 8.13 -17.54
N GLU A 639 -67.89 8.17 -17.79
CA GLU A 639 -67.36 8.64 -19.08
C GLU A 639 -66.09 7.87 -19.44
N THR A 640 -66.06 7.37 -20.67
CA THR A 640 -64.98 6.57 -21.26
C THR A 640 -63.93 7.52 -21.81
N THR A 641 -62.73 7.53 -21.23
CA THR A 641 -61.52 8.02 -21.90
C THR A 641 -60.55 6.85 -21.97
N ILE A 642 -60.25 6.44 -23.20
CA ILE A 642 -59.22 5.45 -23.51
C ILE A 642 -57.89 6.14 -23.21
N GLU A 643 -57.30 5.90 -22.04
CA GLU A 643 -55.88 6.17 -21.83
C GLU A 643 -55.10 4.97 -22.33
N THR A 644 -54.46 5.20 -23.49
CA THR A 644 -53.36 4.41 -24.02
C THR A 644 -52.32 4.17 -22.93
N ASP A 645 -51.99 2.89 -22.71
CA ASP A 645 -50.87 2.43 -21.91
C ASP A 645 -49.57 3.05 -22.48
N GLN A 646 -49.11 4.16 -21.90
CA GLN A 646 -47.77 4.69 -22.16
C GLN A 646 -46.77 3.96 -21.26
N PRO A 647 -45.60 3.57 -21.80
CA PRO A 647 -44.54 2.98 -20.99
C PRO A 647 -44.12 4.01 -19.92
N LYS A 648 -44.16 3.62 -18.64
CA LYS A 648 -43.60 4.44 -17.56
C LYS A 648 -42.13 4.73 -17.88
N ASN A 649 -41.84 5.95 -18.32
CA ASN A 649 -40.47 6.47 -18.35
C ASN A 649 -39.88 6.31 -16.95
N ARG A 650 -38.81 5.50 -16.83
CA ARG A 650 -38.03 5.32 -15.60
C ARG A 650 -37.27 6.62 -15.30
N GLY A 651 -37.95 7.63 -14.79
CA GLY A 651 -37.32 8.84 -14.27
C GLY A 651 -36.77 8.60 -12.87
N MET A 652 -35.57 9.13 -12.58
CA MET A 652 -34.98 8.99 -11.25
C MET A 652 -35.75 9.75 -10.17
N VAL A 653 -35.67 9.28 -8.91
CA VAL A 653 -36.34 9.90 -7.75
C VAL A 653 -35.94 11.36 -7.54
N LEU A 654 -34.68 11.71 -7.85
CA LEU A 654 -34.19 13.08 -7.82
C LEU A 654 -34.05 13.63 -9.25
N PRO A 655 -34.73 14.73 -9.60
CA PRO A 655 -34.55 15.36 -10.90
C PRO A 655 -33.16 16.00 -11.02
N PHE A 656 -32.63 16.06 -12.24
CA PHE A 656 -31.42 16.81 -12.57
C PHE A 656 -31.64 17.58 -13.88
N GLU A 657 -30.92 18.68 -14.08
CA GLU A 657 -30.96 19.44 -15.32
C GLU A 657 -29.84 18.96 -16.27
N PRO A 658 -30.16 18.55 -17.51
CA PRO A 658 -29.14 18.13 -18.47
C PRO A 658 -28.31 19.32 -18.97
N PHE A 659 -26.98 19.26 -18.80
CA PHE A 659 -26.07 20.32 -19.24
C PHE A 659 -25.13 19.87 -20.36
N SER A 660 -24.95 20.74 -21.36
CA SER A 660 -23.93 20.55 -22.39
C SER A 660 -22.61 21.21 -21.96
N LEU A 661 -21.48 20.67 -22.41
CA LEU A 661 -20.15 21.24 -22.15
C LEU A 661 -19.48 21.55 -23.48
N THR A 662 -19.03 22.78 -23.69
CA THR A 662 -18.29 23.19 -24.88
C THR A 662 -16.91 23.72 -24.49
N PHE A 663 -15.93 23.46 -25.35
CA PHE A 663 -14.58 23.95 -25.19
C PHE A 663 -13.99 24.35 -26.53
N ASP A 664 -13.30 25.49 -26.56
CA ASP A 664 -12.80 26.08 -27.80
C ASP A 664 -11.35 26.54 -27.65
N GLU A 665 -10.50 26.12 -28.59
CA GLU A 665 -9.06 26.41 -28.67
C GLU A 665 -8.29 26.15 -27.37
N ILE A 666 -8.62 25.06 -26.67
CA ILE A 666 -7.96 24.68 -25.41
C ILE A 666 -6.50 24.31 -25.67
N THR A 667 -5.62 25.03 -25.01
CA THR A 667 -4.18 24.78 -25.00
C THR A 667 -3.70 24.60 -23.56
N TYR A 668 -2.92 23.55 -23.32
CA TYR A 668 -2.34 23.26 -22.01
C TYR A 668 -0.83 23.10 -22.15
N SER A 669 -0.08 23.87 -21.37
CA SER A 669 1.38 23.83 -21.36
C SER A 669 1.93 23.76 -19.95
N VAL A 670 3.07 23.07 -19.80
CA VAL A 670 3.83 22.97 -18.55
C VAL A 670 5.25 23.46 -18.77
N ASP A 671 5.92 23.89 -17.70
CA ASP A 671 7.33 24.27 -17.80
C ASP A 671 8.17 23.07 -18.26
N MET A 672 9.16 23.30 -19.12
CA MET A 672 9.95 22.24 -19.71
C MET A 672 10.71 21.43 -18.64
N PRO A 673 10.55 20.09 -18.58
CA PRO A 673 11.24 19.26 -17.59
C PRO A 673 12.77 19.38 -17.70
N GLN A 674 13.46 19.40 -16.55
CA GLN A 674 14.93 19.55 -16.50
C GLN A 674 15.68 18.46 -17.28
N GLU A 675 15.13 17.25 -17.32
CA GLU A 675 15.70 16.12 -18.07
C GLU A 675 15.68 16.35 -19.59
N MET A 676 14.62 16.96 -20.13
CA MET A 676 14.52 17.29 -21.56
C MET A 676 15.39 18.49 -21.93
N LYS A 677 15.50 19.51 -21.05
CA LYS A 677 16.47 20.60 -21.24
C LYS A 677 17.91 20.08 -21.32
N ARG A 678 18.27 19.07 -20.51
CA ARG A 678 19.60 18.41 -20.59
C ARG A 678 19.81 17.61 -21.88
N ARG A 679 18.74 17.17 -22.54
CA ARG A 679 18.79 16.47 -23.84
C ARG A 679 18.80 17.43 -25.04
N GLY A 680 18.91 18.75 -24.82
CA GLY A 680 19.08 19.76 -25.87
C GLY A 680 17.79 20.42 -26.38
N VAL A 681 16.65 20.27 -25.68
CA VAL A 681 15.42 20.99 -26.04
C VAL A 681 15.49 22.43 -25.50
N HIS A 682 15.44 23.41 -26.42
CA HIS A 682 15.61 24.84 -26.11
C HIS A 682 14.31 25.56 -25.73
N ASP A 683 13.15 24.96 -25.92
CA ASP A 683 11.87 25.58 -25.57
C ASP A 683 11.67 25.67 -24.05
N ASP A 684 11.02 26.74 -23.60
CA ASP A 684 10.73 26.97 -22.18
C ASP A 684 9.49 26.25 -21.68
N LYS A 685 8.55 25.92 -22.57
CA LYS A 685 7.29 25.26 -22.24
C LYS A 685 7.06 24.03 -23.11
N LEU A 686 6.64 22.94 -22.49
CA LEU A 686 6.15 21.75 -23.16
C LEU A 686 4.64 21.89 -23.36
N VAL A 687 4.20 21.98 -24.62
CA VAL A 687 2.78 22.00 -24.97
C VAL A 687 2.25 20.57 -25.02
N LEU A 688 1.25 20.26 -24.20
CA LEU A 688 0.64 18.94 -24.10
C LEU A 688 -0.71 18.86 -24.81
N LEU A 689 -1.45 19.97 -24.87
CA LEU A 689 -2.66 20.13 -25.67
C LEU A 689 -2.53 21.40 -26.50
N ASN A 690 -2.89 21.35 -27.78
CA ASN A 690 -2.68 22.44 -28.73
C ASN A 690 -3.96 22.73 -29.53
N GLY A 691 -4.68 23.80 -29.17
CA GLY A 691 -5.86 24.27 -29.92
C GLY A 691 -7.02 23.27 -30.01
N VAL A 692 -7.29 22.52 -28.93
CA VAL A 692 -8.31 21.45 -28.92
C VAL A 692 -9.71 22.06 -28.75
N SER A 693 -10.64 21.71 -29.63
CA SER A 693 -12.02 22.24 -29.65
C SER A 693 -13.04 21.10 -29.76
N GLY A 694 -14.18 21.21 -29.07
CA GLY A 694 -15.22 20.19 -29.07
C GLY A 694 -16.42 20.50 -28.17
N ALA A 695 -17.42 19.61 -28.19
CA ALA A 695 -18.63 19.73 -27.38
C ALA A 695 -19.15 18.36 -26.93
N PHE A 696 -19.73 18.31 -25.73
CA PHE A 696 -20.40 17.16 -25.14
C PHE A 696 -21.87 17.47 -24.90
N ARG A 697 -22.75 16.57 -25.35
CA ARG A 697 -24.20 16.76 -25.35
C ARG A 697 -24.89 15.83 -24.34
N PRO A 698 -26.00 16.26 -23.71
CA PRO A 698 -26.81 15.40 -22.86
C PRO A 698 -27.39 14.19 -23.60
N GLY A 699 -27.49 13.05 -22.93
CA GLY A 699 -28.02 11.80 -23.50
C GLY A 699 -27.12 11.14 -24.54
N VAL A 700 -25.91 11.68 -24.75
CA VAL A 700 -24.93 11.14 -25.70
C VAL A 700 -23.73 10.61 -24.92
N LEU A 701 -23.43 9.32 -25.11
CA LEU A 701 -22.18 8.72 -24.63
C LEU A 701 -21.04 9.17 -25.54
N THR A 702 -20.15 10.02 -25.03
CA THR A 702 -18.99 10.50 -25.81
C THR A 702 -17.73 9.72 -25.42
N ALA A 703 -17.14 9.03 -26.38
CA ALA A 703 -15.87 8.33 -26.19
C ALA A 703 -14.69 9.20 -26.67
N LEU A 704 -13.68 9.38 -25.80
CA LEU A 704 -12.41 10.01 -26.14
C LEU A 704 -11.36 8.92 -26.42
N MET A 705 -10.96 8.81 -27.68
CA MET A 705 -10.02 7.79 -28.16
C MET A 705 -8.72 8.41 -28.67
N GLY A 706 -7.64 7.64 -28.59
CA GLY A 706 -6.31 8.05 -29.03
C GLY A 706 -5.24 7.16 -28.42
N VAL A 707 -4.05 7.12 -29.04
CA VAL A 707 -2.93 6.31 -28.55
C VAL A 707 -2.49 6.71 -27.14
N THR A 708 -1.82 5.82 -26.42
CA THR A 708 -1.26 6.12 -25.10
C THR A 708 -0.30 7.31 -25.18
N GLY A 709 -0.46 8.31 -24.31
CA GLY A 709 0.37 9.52 -24.31
C GLY A 709 -0.14 10.68 -25.17
N SER A 710 -1.25 10.52 -25.92
CA SER A 710 -1.82 11.60 -26.77
C SER A 710 -2.49 12.76 -26.04
N GLY A 711 -2.48 12.77 -24.70
CA GLY A 711 -3.07 13.85 -23.90
C GLY A 711 -4.55 13.64 -23.48
N LYS A 712 -5.15 12.46 -23.68
CA LYS A 712 -6.55 12.16 -23.32
C LYS A 712 -6.92 12.51 -21.86
N THR A 713 -6.23 11.90 -20.90
CA THR A 713 -6.40 12.19 -19.46
C THR A 713 -6.08 13.64 -19.13
N THR A 714 -5.12 14.24 -19.85
CA THR A 714 -4.77 15.66 -19.67
C THR A 714 -5.92 16.56 -20.10
N LEU A 715 -6.58 16.27 -21.22
CA LEU A 715 -7.77 17.00 -21.68
C LEU A 715 -8.91 16.86 -20.66
N MET A 716 -9.22 15.64 -20.21
CA MET A 716 -10.26 15.43 -19.21
C MET A 716 -9.96 16.14 -17.90
N ASP A 717 -8.73 16.09 -17.40
CA ASP A 717 -8.34 16.80 -16.17
C ASP A 717 -8.47 18.32 -16.32
N VAL A 718 -8.20 18.88 -17.51
CA VAL A 718 -8.37 20.31 -17.79
C VAL A 718 -9.86 20.68 -17.82
N LEU A 719 -10.69 19.88 -18.50
CA LEU A 719 -12.14 20.12 -18.60
C LEU A 719 -12.83 19.95 -17.24
N ALA A 720 -12.48 18.90 -16.49
CA ALA A 720 -12.93 18.66 -15.12
C ALA A 720 -12.36 19.67 -14.11
N GLY A 721 -11.30 20.39 -14.49
CA GLY A 721 -10.69 21.44 -13.67
C GLY A 721 -9.82 20.91 -12.52
N ARG A 722 -9.25 19.74 -12.71
CA ARG A 722 -8.36 19.06 -11.76
C ARG A 722 -6.89 19.47 -11.93
N LYS A 723 -6.50 20.02 -13.09
CA LYS A 723 -5.15 20.57 -13.29
C LYS A 723 -4.95 21.85 -12.48
N THR A 724 -4.12 21.77 -11.44
CA THR A 724 -3.74 22.91 -10.57
C THR A 724 -2.39 23.56 -10.94
N ARG A 725 -1.69 23.01 -11.94
CA ARG A 725 -0.40 23.50 -12.47
C ARG A 725 -0.44 23.56 -13.99
N GLY A 726 0.45 24.36 -14.56
CA GLY A 726 0.51 24.62 -15.99
C GLY A 726 -0.39 25.79 -16.40
N TYR A 727 -0.28 26.19 -17.65
CA TYR A 727 -1.03 27.30 -18.22
C TYR A 727 -2.14 26.73 -19.09
N ILE A 728 -3.39 27.05 -18.77
CA ILE A 728 -4.58 26.71 -19.55
C ILE A 728 -5.03 27.97 -20.26
N THR A 729 -5.16 27.93 -21.58
CA THR A 729 -5.75 29.00 -22.40
C THR A 729 -6.88 28.42 -23.25
N GLY A 730 -7.79 29.28 -23.72
CA GLY A 730 -9.02 28.89 -24.43
C GLY A 730 -10.27 29.05 -23.55
N ASN A 731 -11.44 28.76 -24.12
CA ASN A 731 -12.73 29.00 -23.47
C ASN A 731 -13.45 27.68 -23.16
N ILE A 732 -14.04 27.57 -21.96
CA ILE A 732 -14.89 26.43 -21.56
C ILE A 732 -16.23 26.99 -21.07
N THR A 733 -17.33 26.55 -21.68
CA THR A 733 -18.68 26.96 -21.27
C THR A 733 -19.58 25.75 -20.98
N ILE A 734 -20.52 25.92 -20.05
CA ILE A 734 -21.52 24.94 -19.63
C ILE A 734 -22.89 25.49 -20.01
N SER A 735 -23.55 24.87 -20.99
CA SER A 735 -24.82 25.35 -21.57
C SER A 735 -24.84 26.85 -21.89
N GLY A 736 -23.73 27.35 -22.45
CA GLY A 736 -23.56 28.74 -22.86
C GLY A 736 -23.05 29.71 -21.79
N TYR A 737 -22.87 29.26 -20.54
CA TYR A 737 -22.31 30.08 -19.46
C TYR A 737 -20.83 29.72 -19.19
N PRO A 738 -19.95 30.68 -18.89
CA PRO A 738 -18.55 30.39 -18.54
C PRO A 738 -18.43 29.41 -17.36
N LYS A 739 -17.49 28.45 -17.46
CA LYS A 739 -17.26 27.46 -16.40
C LYS A 739 -16.72 28.13 -15.13
N ASN A 740 -17.50 28.17 -14.04
CA ASN A 740 -16.99 28.51 -12.72
C ASN A 740 -16.30 27.30 -12.07
N GLN A 741 -14.98 27.38 -11.92
CA GLN A 741 -14.16 26.28 -11.46
C GLN A 741 -14.44 25.84 -10.01
N GLU A 742 -14.84 26.76 -9.12
CA GLU A 742 -15.01 26.43 -7.70
C GLU A 742 -16.27 25.59 -7.44
N THR A 743 -17.33 25.83 -8.21
CA THR A 743 -18.64 25.22 -8.02
C THR A 743 -18.95 24.11 -9.02
N PHE A 744 -18.11 23.94 -10.07
CA PHE A 744 -18.29 22.94 -11.11
C PHE A 744 -18.45 21.51 -10.58
N THR A 745 -17.71 21.15 -9.51
CA THR A 745 -17.78 19.83 -8.87
C THR A 745 -19.16 19.49 -8.29
N ARG A 746 -20.06 20.47 -8.13
CA ARG A 746 -21.45 20.25 -7.69
C ARG A 746 -22.34 19.67 -8.79
N ILE A 747 -22.00 19.90 -10.05
CA ILE A 747 -22.78 19.43 -11.22
C ILE A 747 -22.02 18.38 -12.02
N SER A 748 -20.75 18.12 -11.70
CA SER A 748 -19.90 17.14 -12.37
C SER A 748 -19.47 16.00 -11.45
N GLY A 749 -19.45 14.76 -11.96
CA GLY A 749 -18.76 13.61 -11.36
C GLY A 749 -17.47 13.27 -12.12
N TYR A 750 -16.46 12.75 -11.43
CA TYR A 750 -15.21 12.31 -12.06
C TYR A 750 -14.78 10.95 -11.50
N CYS A 751 -14.83 9.91 -12.34
CA CYS A 751 -14.31 8.60 -12.00
C CYS A 751 -12.83 8.52 -12.40
N GLU A 752 -11.95 8.42 -11.42
CA GLU A 752 -10.50 8.30 -11.64
C GLU A 752 -10.12 6.90 -12.13
N GLN A 753 -8.97 6.79 -12.80
CA GLN A 753 -8.43 5.49 -13.25
C GLN A 753 -8.14 4.54 -12.07
N ASN A 754 -7.62 5.09 -10.96
CA ASN A 754 -7.36 4.34 -9.73
C ASN A 754 -8.57 4.39 -8.79
N ASP A 755 -9.10 3.21 -8.45
CA ASP A 755 -10.27 3.10 -7.58
C ASP A 755 -9.92 3.20 -6.09
N ILE A 756 -9.68 4.41 -5.61
CA ILE A 756 -9.30 4.68 -4.22
C ILE A 756 -10.54 4.84 -3.34
N HIS A 757 -10.77 3.90 -2.43
CA HIS A 757 -11.88 3.92 -1.47
C HIS A 757 -11.39 3.59 -0.07
N SER A 758 -12.14 4.00 0.96
CA SER A 758 -11.83 3.59 2.34
C SER A 758 -12.07 2.08 2.48
N PRO A 759 -11.09 1.29 2.96
CA PRO A 759 -11.16 -0.18 2.89
C PRO A 759 -12.08 -0.80 3.94
N TYR A 760 -12.42 -0.07 5.01
CA TYR A 760 -13.14 -0.59 6.18
C TYR A 760 -14.64 -0.27 6.20
N VAL A 761 -15.16 0.42 5.17
CA VAL A 761 -16.59 0.70 4.98
C VAL A 761 -17.21 -0.29 3.99
N THR A 762 -18.53 -0.45 4.05
CA THR A 762 -19.27 -1.27 3.06
C THR A 762 -19.57 -0.49 1.78
N VAL A 763 -19.99 -1.19 0.73
CA VAL A 763 -20.52 -0.59 -0.50
C VAL A 763 -21.65 0.40 -0.19
N TYR A 764 -22.67 -0.03 0.56
CA TYR A 764 -23.81 0.82 0.90
C TYR A 764 -23.41 2.06 1.71
N GLU A 765 -22.52 1.90 2.69
CA GLU A 765 -22.06 3.00 3.52
C GLU A 765 -21.24 4.03 2.73
N SER A 766 -20.45 3.57 1.75
CA SER A 766 -19.69 4.44 0.85
C SER A 766 -20.62 5.32 0.01
N LEU A 767 -21.71 4.74 -0.49
CA LEU A 767 -22.73 5.47 -1.24
C LEU A 767 -23.50 6.44 -0.35
N LEU A 768 -23.96 5.98 0.82
CA LEU A 768 -24.68 6.84 1.77
C LEU A 768 -23.82 8.03 2.22
N TYR A 769 -22.52 7.81 2.46
CA TYR A 769 -21.57 8.85 2.81
C TYR A 769 -21.42 9.89 1.69
N SER A 770 -21.28 9.43 0.43
CA SER A 770 -21.24 10.32 -0.73
C SER A 770 -22.54 11.12 -0.88
N ALA A 771 -23.69 10.44 -0.77
CA ALA A 771 -25.03 11.04 -0.83
C ALA A 771 -25.21 12.14 0.21
N TRP A 772 -24.79 11.84 1.44
CA TRP A 772 -24.93 12.76 2.55
C TRP A 772 -24.17 14.05 2.27
N LEU A 773 -22.95 13.98 1.75
CA LEU A 773 -22.10 15.15 1.58
C LEU A 773 -22.37 15.97 0.32
N ARG A 774 -22.83 15.33 -0.77
CA ARG A 774 -22.93 15.95 -2.09
C ARG A 774 -24.35 16.37 -2.49
N LEU A 775 -25.40 15.78 -1.89
CA LEU A 775 -26.78 16.21 -2.15
C LEU A 775 -27.13 17.49 -1.39
N SER A 776 -28.13 18.23 -1.90
CA SER A 776 -28.66 19.43 -1.26
C SER A 776 -29.19 19.12 0.15
N SER A 777 -29.05 20.08 1.08
CA SER A 777 -29.60 20.00 2.43
C SER A 777 -31.14 19.89 2.46
N GLU A 778 -31.80 20.27 1.36
CA GLU A 778 -33.27 20.18 1.21
C GLU A 778 -33.76 18.74 1.00
N VAL A 779 -32.87 17.81 0.63
CA VAL A 779 -33.22 16.40 0.41
C VAL A 779 -33.31 15.67 1.76
N ASN A 780 -34.50 15.18 2.09
CA ASN A 780 -34.75 14.39 3.30
C ASN A 780 -33.96 13.06 3.29
N SER A 781 -33.61 12.53 4.47
CA SER A 781 -32.87 11.26 4.64
C SER A 781 -33.56 10.09 3.94
N LYS A 782 -34.90 10.00 4.04
CA LYS A 782 -35.67 8.94 3.37
C LYS A 782 -35.54 9.01 1.85
N THR A 783 -35.61 10.20 1.28
CA THR A 783 -35.42 10.41 -0.18
C THR A 783 -33.99 10.09 -0.61
N ARG A 784 -33.00 10.45 0.22
CA ARG A 784 -31.60 10.12 0.01
C ARG A 784 -31.37 8.61 -0.01
N GLU A 785 -31.93 7.87 0.94
CA GLU A 785 -31.83 6.41 1.00
C GLU A 785 -32.49 5.77 -0.23
N MET A 786 -33.72 6.19 -0.59
CA MET A 786 -34.38 5.72 -1.82
C MET A 786 -33.54 5.98 -3.07
N PHE A 787 -32.87 7.14 -3.16
CA PHE A 787 -31.98 7.46 -4.27
C PHE A 787 -30.71 6.59 -4.29
N VAL A 788 -30.15 6.27 -3.12
CA VAL A 788 -29.01 5.35 -3.01
C VAL A 788 -29.39 3.95 -3.46
N GLU A 789 -30.58 3.45 -3.08
CA GLU A 789 -31.10 2.16 -3.57
C GLU A 789 -31.25 2.15 -5.09
N GLU A 790 -31.82 3.21 -5.65
CA GLU A 790 -32.00 3.34 -7.10
C GLU A 790 -30.66 3.35 -7.84
N VAL A 791 -29.65 4.07 -7.33
CA VAL A 791 -28.31 4.05 -7.94
C VAL A 791 -27.67 2.66 -7.80
N MET A 792 -27.82 1.99 -6.66
CA MET A 792 -27.32 0.62 -6.49
C MET A 792 -27.97 -0.37 -7.46
N GLU A 793 -29.25 -0.22 -7.76
CA GLU A 793 -29.96 -1.00 -8.78
C GLU A 793 -29.44 -0.66 -10.18
N LEU A 794 -29.27 0.61 -10.50
CA LEU A 794 -28.74 1.09 -11.79
C LEU A 794 -27.35 0.51 -12.12
N VAL A 795 -26.50 0.37 -11.08
CA VAL A 795 -25.14 -0.18 -11.19
C VAL A 795 -25.03 -1.67 -10.82
N GLU A 796 -26.16 -2.35 -10.58
CA GLU A 796 -26.21 -3.79 -10.25
C GLU A 796 -25.39 -4.19 -8.99
N LEU A 797 -25.25 -3.31 -7.98
CA LEU A 797 -24.47 -3.56 -6.75
C LEU A 797 -25.28 -4.12 -5.57
N ASN A 798 -26.58 -4.36 -5.73
CA ASN A 798 -27.47 -4.89 -4.69
C ASN A 798 -26.93 -6.14 -3.94
N PRO A 799 -26.36 -7.16 -4.61
CA PRO A 799 -25.81 -8.34 -3.92
C PRO A 799 -24.63 -8.02 -3.00
N LEU A 800 -23.89 -6.95 -3.30
CA LEU A 800 -22.66 -6.56 -2.61
C LEU A 800 -22.88 -5.47 -1.57
N ARG A 801 -24.14 -5.13 -1.27
CA ARG A 801 -24.54 -4.07 -0.35
C ARG A 801 -23.73 -4.01 0.95
N GLN A 802 -23.55 -5.17 1.59
CA GLN A 802 -22.88 -5.32 2.88
C GLN A 802 -21.42 -5.77 2.76
N ALA A 803 -20.91 -5.95 1.54
CA ALA A 803 -19.52 -6.34 1.33
C ALA A 803 -18.60 -5.18 1.71
N LEU A 804 -17.51 -5.50 2.43
CA LEU A 804 -16.45 -4.54 2.72
C LEU A 804 -15.67 -4.23 1.44
N VAL A 805 -15.33 -2.95 1.27
CA VAL A 805 -14.59 -2.49 0.10
C VAL A 805 -13.20 -3.12 0.03
N GLY A 806 -12.46 -3.16 1.15
CA GLY A 806 -11.14 -3.77 1.24
C GLY A 806 -10.02 -3.01 0.51
N LEU A 807 -8.78 -3.45 0.71
CA LEU A 807 -7.58 -2.90 0.09
C LEU A 807 -7.41 -3.45 -1.34
N PRO A 808 -7.11 -2.59 -2.33
CA PRO A 808 -6.94 -3.01 -3.73
C PRO A 808 -5.93 -4.16 -3.89
N GLY A 809 -6.32 -5.22 -4.59
CA GLY A 809 -5.46 -6.38 -4.86
C GLY A 809 -5.13 -7.27 -3.66
N VAL A 810 -5.67 -6.98 -2.47
CA VAL A 810 -5.41 -7.75 -1.24
C VAL A 810 -6.67 -8.43 -0.74
N ASN A 811 -7.78 -7.70 -0.56
CA ASN A 811 -9.03 -8.23 -0.04
C ASN A 811 -10.25 -7.35 -0.41
N GLY A 812 -11.45 -7.83 -0.09
CA GLY A 812 -12.71 -7.12 -0.31
C GLY A 812 -13.25 -7.29 -1.73
N LEU A 813 -13.62 -6.17 -2.37
CA LEU A 813 -14.22 -6.15 -3.71
C LEU A 813 -13.20 -6.49 -4.80
N SER A 814 -13.68 -7.21 -5.83
CA SER A 814 -12.94 -7.40 -7.08
C SER A 814 -12.73 -6.05 -7.80
N THR A 815 -11.83 -6.02 -8.80
CA THR A 815 -11.57 -4.83 -9.61
C THR A 815 -12.84 -4.31 -10.30
N GLU A 816 -13.63 -5.22 -10.88
CA GLU A 816 -14.93 -4.96 -11.50
C GLU A 816 -15.93 -4.30 -10.54
N GLN A 817 -16.12 -4.92 -9.38
CA GLN A 817 -17.07 -4.45 -8.37
C GLN A 817 -16.65 -3.09 -7.82
N ARG A 818 -15.33 -2.87 -7.69
CA ARG A 818 -14.77 -1.61 -7.22
C ARG A 818 -14.93 -0.50 -8.26
N LYS A 819 -14.77 -0.78 -9.56
CA LYS A 819 -15.06 0.17 -10.65
C LYS A 819 -16.52 0.60 -10.64
N ARG A 820 -17.45 -0.34 -10.49
CA ARG A 820 -18.88 -0.02 -10.32
C ARG A 820 -19.15 0.80 -9.07
N LEU A 821 -18.49 0.51 -7.95
CA LEU A 821 -18.56 1.33 -6.75
C LEU A 821 -18.05 2.76 -7.01
N THR A 822 -16.95 2.94 -7.72
CA THR A 822 -16.44 4.27 -8.11
C THR A 822 -17.48 5.04 -8.91
N ILE A 823 -18.10 4.41 -9.92
CA ILE A 823 -19.17 5.01 -10.71
C ILE A 823 -20.37 5.38 -9.82
N ALA A 824 -20.82 4.47 -8.96
CA ALA A 824 -21.94 4.69 -8.06
C ALA A 824 -21.68 5.84 -7.07
N VAL A 825 -20.48 5.93 -6.48
CA VAL A 825 -20.09 7.01 -5.55
C VAL A 825 -20.20 8.38 -6.21
N GLU A 826 -19.88 8.49 -7.51
CA GLU A 826 -20.02 9.73 -8.27
C GLU A 826 -21.48 9.97 -8.71
N LEU A 827 -22.24 8.93 -9.05
CA LEU A 827 -23.65 9.04 -9.47
C LEU A 827 -24.59 9.48 -8.36
N VAL A 828 -24.32 9.05 -7.13
CA VAL A 828 -25.13 9.39 -5.96
C VAL A 828 -25.07 10.90 -5.62
N ALA A 829 -24.15 11.65 -6.22
CA ALA A 829 -24.16 13.12 -6.17
C ALA A 829 -25.22 13.77 -7.08
N ASN A 830 -25.97 12.97 -7.84
CA ASN A 830 -26.89 13.41 -8.89
C ASN A 830 -26.26 14.38 -9.92
N PRO A 831 -25.05 14.08 -10.47
CA PRO A 831 -24.38 14.99 -11.39
C PRO A 831 -25.07 15.03 -12.77
N SER A 832 -24.94 16.14 -13.48
CA SER A 832 -25.41 16.31 -14.86
C SER A 832 -24.36 15.92 -15.89
N ILE A 833 -23.07 16.12 -15.55
CA ILE A 833 -21.91 15.82 -16.39
C ILE A 833 -21.05 14.79 -15.67
N ILE A 834 -20.62 13.71 -16.33
CA ILE A 834 -19.78 12.68 -15.73
C ILE A 834 -18.59 12.43 -16.64
N PHE A 835 -17.39 12.55 -16.07
CA PHE A 835 -16.14 12.14 -16.69
C PHE A 835 -15.74 10.78 -16.14
N MET A 836 -15.38 9.84 -17.01
CA MET A 836 -14.91 8.52 -16.63
C MET A 836 -13.56 8.23 -17.26
N ASP A 837 -12.51 8.22 -16.46
CA ASP A 837 -11.17 7.93 -16.94
C ASP A 837 -10.91 6.43 -16.96
N GLU A 838 -10.93 5.86 -18.16
CA GLU A 838 -10.75 4.44 -18.44
C GLU A 838 -11.62 3.53 -17.54
N PRO A 839 -12.96 3.61 -17.66
CA PRO A 839 -13.87 2.82 -16.81
C PRO A 839 -13.68 1.30 -17.00
N THR A 840 -13.11 0.86 -18.12
CA THR A 840 -12.86 -0.54 -18.45
C THR A 840 -11.42 -1.00 -18.19
N SER A 841 -10.55 -0.14 -17.62
CA SER A 841 -9.15 -0.47 -17.39
C SER A 841 -8.99 -1.62 -16.39
N GLY A 842 -8.16 -2.62 -16.73
CA GLY A 842 -7.84 -3.73 -15.83
C GLY A 842 -9.01 -4.69 -15.57
N LEU A 843 -10.05 -4.62 -16.41
CA LEU A 843 -11.22 -5.48 -16.33
C LEU A 843 -11.22 -6.53 -17.44
N ASP A 844 -11.57 -7.74 -17.02
CA ASP A 844 -12.64 -8.52 -17.65
C ASP A 844 -13.35 -7.93 -18.89
N ALA A 845 -13.15 -8.41 -20.10
CA ALA A 845 -14.23 -8.74 -21.03
C ALA A 845 -15.69 -8.46 -20.59
N ARG A 846 -16.20 -9.39 -19.78
CA ARG A 846 -17.55 -9.46 -19.26
C ARG A 846 -17.73 -8.42 -18.15
N ALA A 847 -16.74 -8.21 -17.29
CA ALA A 847 -16.72 -7.17 -16.28
C ALA A 847 -16.81 -5.77 -16.89
N ALA A 848 -16.14 -5.54 -18.01
CA ALA A 848 -16.13 -4.33 -18.80
C ALA A 848 -17.46 -4.18 -19.52
N ALA A 849 -18.06 -5.26 -20.04
CA ALA A 849 -19.43 -5.22 -20.55
C ALA A 849 -20.44 -4.88 -19.45
N VAL A 850 -20.28 -5.42 -18.23
CA VAL A 850 -21.12 -5.10 -17.06
C VAL A 850 -20.93 -3.64 -16.63
N VAL A 851 -19.69 -3.15 -16.59
CA VAL A 851 -19.38 -1.74 -16.32
C VAL A 851 -19.91 -0.84 -17.43
N MET A 852 -19.74 -1.18 -18.70
CA MET A 852 -20.23 -0.38 -19.83
C MET A 852 -21.76 -0.39 -19.93
N ARG A 853 -22.42 -1.49 -19.57
CA ARG A 853 -23.87 -1.53 -19.37
C ARG A 853 -24.27 -0.53 -18.30
N THR A 854 -23.55 -0.48 -17.19
CA THR A 854 -23.76 0.52 -16.13
C THR A 854 -23.56 1.96 -16.64
N VAL A 855 -22.53 2.20 -17.45
CA VAL A 855 -22.28 3.50 -18.10
C VAL A 855 -23.42 3.85 -19.08
N ARG A 856 -23.90 2.90 -19.86
CA ARG A 856 -25.01 3.09 -20.80
C ARG A 856 -26.31 3.41 -20.08
N ASN A 857 -26.65 2.63 -19.05
CA ASN A 857 -27.79 2.89 -18.18
C ASN A 857 -27.73 4.32 -17.59
N THR A 858 -26.53 4.79 -17.23
CA THR A 858 -26.31 6.17 -16.77
C THR A 858 -26.59 7.20 -17.85
N VAL A 859 -26.14 6.98 -19.09
CA VAL A 859 -26.39 7.89 -20.22
C VAL A 859 -27.88 7.96 -20.54
N ASP A 860 -28.57 6.82 -20.51
CA ASP A 860 -30.00 6.71 -20.83
C ASP A 860 -30.88 7.49 -19.84
N THR A 861 -30.36 7.87 -18.67
CA THR A 861 -31.04 8.82 -17.75
C THR A 861 -31.10 10.26 -18.29
N GLY A 862 -30.36 10.59 -19.35
CA GLY A 862 -30.27 11.93 -19.95
C GLY A 862 -29.01 12.73 -19.58
N ARG A 863 -28.03 12.10 -18.93
CA ARG A 863 -26.78 12.75 -18.50
C ARG A 863 -25.77 12.92 -19.63
N THR A 864 -24.88 13.89 -19.48
CA THR A 864 -23.71 14.05 -20.36
C THR A 864 -22.58 13.18 -19.81
N VAL A 865 -22.24 12.09 -20.50
CA VAL A 865 -21.18 11.18 -20.05
C VAL A 865 -20.05 11.14 -21.07
N VAL A 866 -18.83 11.32 -20.58
CA VAL A 866 -17.61 11.30 -21.37
C VAL A 866 -16.69 10.26 -20.76
N CYS A 867 -16.19 9.33 -21.57
CA CYS A 867 -15.23 8.33 -21.11
C CYS A 867 -13.99 8.28 -22.00
N THR A 868 -12.81 8.11 -21.42
CA THR A 868 -11.64 7.66 -22.17
C THR A 868 -11.72 6.16 -22.34
N ILE A 869 -11.59 5.69 -23.58
CA ILE A 869 -11.56 4.27 -23.87
C ILE A 869 -10.31 4.00 -24.71
N HIS A 870 -9.51 3.05 -24.26
CA HIS A 870 -8.37 2.58 -25.04
C HIS A 870 -8.82 1.67 -26.17
N GLN A 871 -9.83 0.81 -25.95
CA GLN A 871 -10.36 -0.16 -26.94
C GLN A 871 -11.85 -0.43 -26.76
N PRO A 872 -12.71 0.18 -27.58
CA PRO A 872 -14.10 -0.21 -27.66
C PRO A 872 -14.25 -1.60 -28.30
N SER A 873 -15.29 -2.33 -27.88
CA SER A 873 -15.80 -3.47 -28.64
C SER A 873 -16.36 -3.00 -29.98
N ILE A 874 -16.48 -3.93 -30.93
CA ILE A 874 -17.00 -3.66 -32.28
C ILE A 874 -18.38 -2.97 -32.24
N ASP A 875 -19.22 -3.31 -31.26
CA ASP A 875 -20.56 -2.77 -31.05
C ASP A 875 -20.58 -1.26 -30.74
N ILE A 876 -19.53 -0.73 -30.10
CA ILE A 876 -19.43 0.70 -29.73
C ILE A 876 -19.02 1.54 -30.94
N PHE A 877 -18.29 0.94 -31.88
CA PHE A 877 -17.82 1.63 -33.08
C PHE A 877 -18.90 1.78 -34.16
N GLU A 878 -19.91 0.90 -34.21
CA GLU A 878 -20.98 0.94 -35.23
C GLU A 878 -21.74 2.29 -35.34
N ALA A 879 -21.48 3.25 -34.45
CA ALA A 879 -21.99 4.62 -34.50
C ALA A 879 -21.18 5.61 -35.39
N PHE A 880 -20.01 5.26 -35.96
CA PHE A 880 -19.15 6.20 -36.69
C PHE A 880 -18.51 5.60 -37.95
N ASP A 881 -18.93 6.04 -39.14
CA ASP A 881 -18.29 5.64 -40.40
C ASP A 881 -18.23 6.81 -41.41
N ALA A 882 -17.01 7.14 -41.90
CA ALA A 882 -16.73 7.75 -43.23
C ALA A 882 -15.23 8.16 -43.45
N GLY A 883 -14.51 7.34 -44.23
CA GLY A 883 -13.68 7.66 -45.42
C GLY A 883 -12.61 8.78 -45.47
N ILE A 884 -11.32 8.40 -45.43
CA ILE A 884 -10.16 9.22 -45.88
C ILE A 884 -9.35 8.45 -46.97
N PRO A 885 -8.96 9.07 -48.11
CA PRO A 885 -8.19 8.40 -49.18
C PRO A 885 -6.71 8.14 -48.81
N GLY A 886 -6.16 6.98 -49.21
CA GLY A 886 -4.76 6.58 -48.95
C GLY A 886 -4.56 5.75 -47.68
N VAL A 887 -5.57 5.71 -46.81
CA VAL A 887 -5.61 4.85 -45.63
C VAL A 887 -6.08 3.44 -46.02
N SER A 888 -5.44 2.40 -45.47
CA SER A 888 -5.83 0.99 -45.69
C SER A 888 -7.29 0.77 -45.29
N LYS A 889 -8.13 0.22 -46.18
CA LYS A 889 -9.53 -0.07 -45.83
C LYS A 889 -9.61 -1.08 -44.68
N ILE A 890 -10.62 -0.90 -43.81
CA ILE A 890 -10.92 -1.88 -42.77
C ILE A 890 -11.23 -3.25 -43.40
N ARG A 891 -10.67 -4.32 -42.84
CA ARG A 891 -10.93 -5.70 -43.27
C ARG A 891 -12.20 -6.23 -42.60
N ASP A 892 -12.91 -7.14 -43.26
CA ASP A 892 -14.10 -7.77 -42.66
C ASP A 892 -13.74 -8.47 -41.34
N GLY A 893 -14.46 -8.15 -40.27
CA GLY A 893 -14.24 -8.69 -38.92
C GLY A 893 -13.15 -8.00 -38.09
N TYR A 894 -12.45 -7.01 -38.65
CA TYR A 894 -11.40 -6.26 -37.95
C TYR A 894 -11.99 -5.20 -37.01
N ASN A 895 -11.46 -5.05 -35.80
CA ASN A 895 -11.98 -4.06 -34.86
C ASN A 895 -11.70 -2.64 -35.39
N PRO A 896 -12.73 -1.84 -35.70
CA PRO A 896 -12.51 -0.55 -36.36
C PRO A 896 -11.86 0.51 -35.46
N ALA A 897 -12.06 0.44 -34.14
CA ALA A 897 -11.39 1.34 -33.22
C ALA A 897 -9.91 1.01 -33.08
N THR A 898 -9.54 -0.27 -33.19
CA THR A 898 -8.13 -0.68 -33.29
C THR A 898 -7.52 -0.15 -34.58
N TRP A 899 -8.22 -0.32 -35.71
CA TRP A 899 -7.81 0.24 -37.00
C TRP A 899 -7.57 1.75 -36.95
N MET A 900 -8.50 2.50 -36.34
CA MET A 900 -8.37 3.95 -36.22
C MET A 900 -7.13 4.38 -35.42
N LEU A 901 -6.81 3.67 -34.34
CA LEU A 901 -5.62 3.94 -33.52
C LEU A 901 -4.31 3.59 -34.24
N GLU A 902 -4.30 2.54 -35.06
CA GLU A 902 -3.14 2.16 -35.86
C GLU A 902 -2.88 3.14 -37.01
N VAL A 903 -3.93 3.57 -37.70
CA VAL A 903 -3.84 4.53 -38.80
C VAL A 903 -3.40 5.92 -38.33
N THR A 904 -3.91 6.36 -37.17
CA THR A 904 -3.61 7.68 -36.60
C THR A 904 -2.33 7.70 -35.76
N ALA A 905 -1.54 6.61 -35.78
CA ALA A 905 -0.28 6.55 -35.06
C ALA A 905 0.78 7.49 -35.70
N PRO A 906 1.65 8.14 -34.91
CA PRO A 906 2.68 9.04 -35.45
C PRO A 906 3.63 8.37 -36.45
N SER A 907 3.89 7.07 -36.30
CA SER A 907 4.68 6.27 -37.24
C SER A 907 4.05 6.23 -38.63
N GLN A 908 2.72 6.17 -38.72
CA GLN A 908 2.02 6.17 -40.00
C GLN A 908 1.85 7.56 -40.61
N GLU A 909 1.69 8.61 -39.80
CA GLU A 909 1.76 9.99 -40.28
C GLU A 909 3.09 10.28 -40.99
N ILE A 910 4.20 9.84 -40.39
CA ILE A 910 5.54 9.96 -40.98
C ILE A 910 5.67 9.12 -42.25
N ALA A 911 5.18 7.88 -42.24
CA ALA A 911 5.27 6.98 -43.40
C ALA A 911 4.44 7.47 -44.60
N LEU A 912 3.27 8.05 -44.34
CA LEU A 912 2.37 8.59 -45.37
C LEU A 912 2.72 10.02 -45.78
N GLY A 913 3.50 10.74 -44.96
CA GLY A 913 3.82 12.16 -45.17
C GLY A 913 2.61 13.08 -44.99
N VAL A 914 1.69 12.73 -44.09
CA VAL A 914 0.40 13.40 -43.88
C VAL A 914 0.28 13.91 -42.45
N ASP A 915 -0.32 15.08 -42.28
CA ASP A 915 -0.75 15.62 -40.97
C ASP A 915 -2.28 15.46 -40.85
N PHE A 916 -2.73 14.48 -40.06
CA PHE A 916 -4.17 14.23 -39.89
C PHE A 916 -4.89 15.39 -39.18
N ALA A 917 -4.20 16.16 -38.33
CA ALA A 917 -4.79 17.31 -37.66
C ALA A 917 -5.05 18.45 -38.65
N ALA A 918 -4.15 18.69 -39.61
CA ALA A 918 -4.35 19.65 -40.69
C ALA A 918 -5.51 19.23 -41.61
N ILE A 919 -5.60 17.94 -41.98
CA ILE A 919 -6.71 17.40 -42.77
C ILE A 919 -8.03 17.60 -42.04
N TYR A 920 -8.09 17.25 -40.75
CA TYR A 920 -9.29 17.42 -39.94
C TYR A 920 -9.75 18.88 -39.91
N LYS A 921 -8.83 19.84 -39.68
CA LYS A 921 -9.17 21.29 -39.70
C LYS A 921 -9.75 21.76 -41.04
N SER A 922 -9.35 21.14 -42.15
CA SER A 922 -9.88 21.46 -43.49
C SER A 922 -11.21 20.75 -43.81
N SER A 923 -11.61 19.77 -43.00
CA SER A 923 -12.78 18.92 -43.24
C SER A 923 -14.12 19.62 -42.99
N GLU A 924 -15.18 19.10 -43.61
CA GLU A 924 -16.56 19.51 -43.33
C GLU A 924 -16.95 19.22 -41.87
N LEU A 925 -16.47 18.11 -41.31
CA LEU A 925 -16.76 17.71 -39.93
C LEU A 925 -16.24 18.74 -38.91
N TYR A 926 -15.07 19.32 -39.12
CA TYR A 926 -14.56 20.40 -38.27
C TYR A 926 -15.43 21.66 -38.34
N ARG A 927 -15.94 22.02 -39.54
CA ARG A 927 -16.86 23.16 -39.70
C ARG A 927 -18.19 22.92 -38.99
N ILE A 928 -18.76 21.72 -39.11
CA ILE A 928 -19.97 21.32 -38.38
C ILE A 928 -19.75 21.40 -36.87
N ASN A 929 -18.62 20.88 -36.37
CA ASN A 929 -18.30 20.93 -34.95
C ASN A 929 -18.09 22.37 -34.44
N LYS A 930 -17.41 23.23 -35.20
CA LYS A 930 -17.27 24.66 -34.84
C LYS A 930 -18.63 25.38 -34.82
N ALA A 931 -19.52 25.09 -35.78
CA ALA A 931 -20.89 25.63 -35.76
C ALA A 931 -21.67 25.15 -34.53
N LEU A 932 -21.58 23.86 -34.20
CA LEU A 932 -22.20 23.28 -32.99
C LEU A 932 -21.66 23.92 -31.70
N ILE A 933 -20.34 24.15 -31.61
CA ILE A 933 -19.73 24.85 -30.47
C ILE A 933 -20.31 26.26 -30.36
N GLN A 934 -20.43 27.00 -31.47
CA GLN A 934 -21.00 28.35 -31.45
C GLN A 934 -22.48 28.37 -31.05
N GLU A 935 -23.25 27.35 -31.45
CA GLU A 935 -24.66 27.19 -31.07
C GLU A 935 -24.79 26.91 -29.57
N LEU A 936 -24.10 25.89 -29.07
CA LEU A 936 -24.16 25.46 -27.67
C LEU A 936 -23.49 26.43 -26.69
N SER A 937 -22.61 27.31 -27.18
CA SER A 937 -21.99 28.37 -26.37
C SER A 937 -22.92 29.58 -26.16
N LYS A 938 -24.11 29.60 -26.77
CA LYS A 938 -25.13 30.62 -26.51
C LYS A 938 -26.16 30.09 -25.50
N PRO A 939 -26.44 30.82 -24.41
CA PRO A 939 -27.48 30.42 -23.47
C PRO A 939 -28.85 30.31 -24.14
N ALA A 940 -29.60 29.26 -23.79
CA ALA A 940 -30.98 29.11 -24.28
C ALA A 940 -31.88 30.25 -23.75
N PRO A 941 -32.85 30.74 -24.54
CA PRO A 941 -33.76 31.81 -24.10
C PRO A 941 -34.52 31.41 -22.83
N GLY A 942 -34.39 32.19 -21.75
CA GLY A 942 -35.03 31.91 -20.46
C GLY A 942 -34.25 30.97 -19.52
N SER A 943 -33.09 30.45 -19.93
CA SER A 943 -32.17 29.74 -19.04
C SER A 943 -31.57 30.69 -17.99
N LYS A 944 -31.29 30.18 -16.79
CA LYS A 944 -30.61 30.93 -15.72
C LYS A 944 -29.15 30.51 -15.66
N GLU A 945 -28.28 31.47 -15.33
CA GLU A 945 -26.89 31.17 -15.03
C GLU A 945 -26.79 30.21 -13.83
N LEU A 946 -25.92 29.21 -13.96
CA LEU A 946 -25.60 28.23 -12.92
C LEU A 946 -24.84 28.92 -11.78
N TYR A 947 -25.57 29.50 -10.83
CA TYR A 947 -24.99 30.13 -9.65
C TYR A 947 -25.22 29.29 -8.39
N PHE A 948 -24.13 29.01 -7.69
CA PHE A 948 -24.16 28.38 -6.37
C PHE A 948 -23.54 29.33 -5.34
N ALA A 949 -24.29 29.65 -4.28
CA ALA A 949 -23.81 30.59 -3.25
C ALA A 949 -22.58 30.08 -2.48
N ASN A 950 -22.47 28.75 -2.32
CA ASN A 950 -21.37 28.10 -1.61
C ASN A 950 -20.74 27.00 -2.46
N GLN A 951 -19.43 26.82 -2.30
CA GLN A 951 -18.67 25.72 -2.91
C GLN A 951 -19.23 24.34 -2.53
N TYR A 952 -19.60 24.15 -1.25
CA TYR A 952 -20.13 22.89 -0.73
C TYR A 952 -21.65 22.97 -0.52
N PRO A 953 -22.41 21.87 -0.74
CA PRO A 953 -23.87 21.84 -0.50
C PRO A 953 -24.25 21.96 0.98
N LEU A 954 -23.45 21.37 1.87
CA LEU A 954 -23.73 21.30 3.30
C LEU A 954 -22.91 22.28 4.14
N SER A 955 -23.43 22.60 5.32
CA SER A 955 -22.71 23.37 6.34
C SER A 955 -21.44 22.65 6.82
N PHE A 956 -20.46 23.43 7.29
CA PHE A 956 -19.21 22.90 7.84
C PHE A 956 -19.42 21.88 8.97
N PHE A 957 -20.37 22.12 9.86
CA PHE A 957 -20.66 21.22 10.98
C PHE A 957 -21.21 19.87 10.50
N THR A 958 -22.15 19.90 9.54
CA THR A 958 -22.70 18.66 8.97
C THR A 958 -21.63 17.87 8.22
N GLN A 959 -20.72 18.54 7.50
CA GLN A 959 -19.56 17.89 6.86
C GLN A 959 -18.68 17.19 7.90
N CYS A 960 -18.38 17.86 9.02
CA CYS A 960 -17.57 17.29 10.10
C CYS A 960 -18.24 16.05 10.72
N MET A 961 -19.57 16.09 10.94
CA MET A 961 -20.32 14.95 11.49
C MET A 961 -20.34 13.76 10.53
N ALA A 962 -20.53 13.99 9.23
CA ALA A 962 -20.45 12.92 8.23
C ALA A 962 -19.05 12.30 8.19
N CYS A 963 -17.99 13.11 8.20
CA CYS A 963 -16.61 12.62 8.25
C CYS A 963 -16.35 11.80 9.53
N LEU A 964 -16.86 12.26 10.68
CA LEU A 964 -16.73 11.54 11.95
C LEU A 964 -17.48 10.20 11.92
N TRP A 965 -18.66 10.15 11.29
CA TRP A 965 -19.41 8.92 11.10
C TRP A 965 -18.64 7.89 10.26
N LYS A 966 -18.00 8.32 9.16
CA LYS A 966 -17.12 7.44 8.36
C LYS A 966 -15.94 6.94 9.20
N GLN A 967 -15.27 7.84 9.92
CA GLN A 967 -14.11 7.47 10.73
C GLN A 967 -14.49 6.52 11.87
N HIS A 968 -15.67 6.67 12.46
CA HIS A 968 -16.16 5.75 13.49
C HIS A 968 -16.25 4.30 13.00
N TRP A 969 -16.80 4.08 11.81
CA TRP A 969 -16.84 2.74 11.20
C TRP A 969 -15.46 2.24 10.81
N SER A 970 -14.63 3.10 10.22
CA SER A 970 -13.26 2.76 9.83
C SER A 970 -12.43 2.27 11.02
N TYR A 971 -12.46 3.01 12.13
CA TYR A 971 -11.73 2.66 13.35
C TYR A 971 -12.30 1.39 14.03
N SER A 972 -13.62 1.28 14.11
CA SER A 972 -14.28 0.14 14.75
C SER A 972 -14.04 -1.17 14.00
N ARG A 973 -13.91 -1.12 12.66
CA ARG A 973 -13.67 -2.29 11.79
C ARG A 973 -12.20 -2.50 11.43
N ASN A 974 -11.28 -1.74 12.03
CA ASN A 974 -9.84 -1.93 11.91
C ASN A 974 -9.23 -2.53 13.20
N PRO A 975 -9.44 -3.83 13.48
CA PRO A 975 -8.90 -4.48 14.68
C PRO A 975 -7.37 -4.50 14.70
N HIS A 976 -6.71 -4.48 13.54
CA HIS A 976 -5.25 -4.44 13.46
C HIS A 976 -4.66 -3.14 14.04
N TYR A 977 -5.40 -2.04 13.98
CA TYR A 977 -4.99 -0.78 14.62
C TYR A 977 -5.50 -0.70 16.06
N THR A 978 -6.81 -0.82 16.27
CA THR A 978 -7.43 -0.55 17.58
C THR A 978 -7.18 -1.68 18.59
N ALA A 979 -7.45 -2.94 18.22
CA ALA A 979 -7.31 -4.07 19.14
C ALA A 979 -5.85 -4.32 19.52
N VAL A 980 -4.92 -4.19 18.56
CA VAL A 980 -3.47 -4.27 18.83
C VAL A 980 -3.05 -3.17 19.80
N ARG A 981 -3.43 -1.92 19.58
CA ARG A 981 -3.10 -0.80 20.47
C ARG A 981 -3.61 -1.02 21.90
N PHE A 982 -4.85 -1.48 22.07
CA PHE A 982 -5.41 -1.77 23.39
C PHE A 982 -4.76 -2.97 24.08
N LEU A 983 -4.65 -4.11 23.39
CA LEU A 983 -4.09 -5.34 23.94
C LEU A 983 -2.64 -5.13 24.38
N PHE A 984 -1.83 -4.48 23.53
CA PHE A 984 -0.43 -4.19 23.88
C PHE A 984 -0.31 -3.18 25.01
N THR A 985 -1.21 -2.19 25.10
CA THR A 985 -1.18 -1.24 26.22
C THR A 985 -1.49 -1.92 27.54
N ILE A 986 -2.48 -2.82 27.58
CA ILE A 986 -2.77 -3.62 28.78
C ILE A 986 -1.58 -4.51 29.12
N PHE A 987 -0.99 -5.18 28.13
CA PHE A 987 0.19 -6.01 28.33
C PHE A 987 1.39 -5.20 28.88
N ILE A 988 1.66 -4.00 28.34
CA ILE A 988 2.69 -3.09 28.83
C ILE A 988 2.38 -2.63 30.25
N SER A 989 1.11 -2.33 30.56
CA SER A 989 0.68 -1.91 31.90
C SER A 989 0.97 -2.98 32.96
N LEU A 990 0.75 -4.25 32.63
CA LEU A 990 1.05 -5.40 33.50
C LEU A 990 2.56 -5.61 33.65
N ILE A 991 3.32 -5.51 32.56
CA ILE A 991 4.79 -5.56 32.62
C ILE A 991 5.30 -4.46 33.56
N PHE A 992 4.88 -3.21 33.38
CA PHE A 992 5.31 -2.13 34.26
C PHE A 992 4.87 -2.33 35.70
N GLY A 993 3.62 -2.70 35.93
CA GLY A 993 3.12 -2.95 37.28
C GLY A 993 3.88 -4.06 38.00
N THR A 994 4.23 -5.16 37.32
CA THR A 994 5.01 -6.25 37.94
C THR A 994 6.49 -5.90 38.14
N MET A 995 7.04 -5.04 37.28
CA MET A 995 8.46 -4.68 37.29
C MET A 995 8.77 -3.59 38.32
N PHE A 996 7.88 -2.59 38.43
CA PHE A 996 7.96 -1.49 39.40
C PHE A 996 7.04 -1.71 40.61
N TRP A 997 6.77 -2.98 40.94
CA TRP A 997 5.85 -3.38 42.00
C TRP A 997 6.20 -2.72 43.34
N ASP A 998 5.23 -2.04 43.94
CA ASP A 998 5.33 -1.39 45.26
C ASP A 998 6.59 -0.51 45.38
N MET A 999 6.78 0.36 44.40
CA MET A 999 7.88 1.33 44.36
C MET A 999 7.42 2.72 44.82
N GLY A 1000 6.13 3.06 44.64
CA GLY A 1000 5.58 4.36 45.01
C GLY A 1000 5.59 4.64 46.51
N THR A 1001 5.63 3.60 47.34
CA THR A 1001 5.69 3.68 48.82
C THR A 1001 7.10 3.97 49.35
N LYS A 1002 8.15 3.82 48.52
CA LYS A 1002 9.55 3.97 48.95
C LYS A 1002 10.02 5.41 48.74
N THR A 1003 10.15 6.17 49.83
CA THR A 1003 10.55 7.58 49.81
C THR A 1003 11.80 7.89 50.64
N THR A 1004 12.47 6.88 51.21
CA THR A 1004 13.55 7.09 52.19
C THR A 1004 14.92 7.39 51.55
N LYS A 1005 15.21 6.81 50.38
CA LYS A 1005 16.47 7.04 49.66
C LYS A 1005 16.27 7.93 48.44
N GLN A 1006 17.27 8.75 48.12
CA GLN A 1006 17.28 9.52 46.86
C GLN A 1006 17.18 8.60 45.63
N GLN A 1007 17.77 7.39 45.70
CA GLN A 1007 17.70 6.40 44.62
C GLN A 1007 16.26 5.89 44.38
N ASP A 1008 15.42 5.78 45.41
CA ASP A 1008 14.02 5.37 45.26
C ASP A 1008 13.22 6.41 44.47
N LEU A 1009 13.46 7.70 44.75
CA LEU A 1009 12.89 8.81 43.98
C LEU A 1009 13.42 8.83 42.53
N PHE A 1010 14.71 8.56 42.31
CA PHE A 1010 15.27 8.45 40.96
C PHE A 1010 14.65 7.29 40.16
N ASN A 1011 14.49 6.12 40.76
CA ASN A 1011 13.86 4.97 40.12
C ASN A 1011 12.39 5.26 39.79
N THR A 1012 11.66 5.93 40.68
CA THR A 1012 10.26 6.31 40.45
C THR A 1012 10.12 7.35 39.32
N MET A 1013 11.02 8.34 39.27
CA MET A 1013 11.10 9.29 38.14
C MET A 1013 11.44 8.55 36.84
N GLY A 1014 12.35 7.57 36.90
CA GLY A 1014 12.72 6.73 35.77
C GLY A 1014 11.54 5.93 35.24
N PHE A 1015 10.72 5.34 36.12
CA PHE A 1015 9.48 4.69 35.74
C PHE A 1015 8.54 5.66 34.99
N MET A 1016 8.27 6.84 35.55
CA MET A 1016 7.36 7.82 34.92
C MET A 1016 7.90 8.30 33.57
N TYR A 1017 9.21 8.51 33.47
CA TYR A 1017 9.89 8.82 32.22
C TYR A 1017 9.67 7.72 31.17
N VAL A 1018 9.91 6.45 31.50
CA VAL A 1018 9.74 5.34 30.55
C VAL A 1018 8.27 5.16 30.18
N ALA A 1019 7.36 5.25 31.15
CA ALA A 1019 5.92 5.12 30.95
C ALA A 1019 5.38 6.14 29.93
N VAL A 1020 5.82 7.40 30.02
CA VAL A 1020 5.39 8.47 29.11
C VAL A 1020 6.09 8.36 27.76
N TYR A 1021 7.42 8.29 27.78
CA TYR A 1021 8.24 8.40 26.57
C TYR A 1021 8.00 7.25 25.60
N PHE A 1022 8.05 6.00 26.06
CA PHE A 1022 7.91 4.83 25.18
C PHE A 1022 6.49 4.57 24.75
N LEU A 1023 5.52 4.73 25.66
CA LEU A 1023 4.11 4.61 25.29
C LEU A 1023 3.75 5.72 24.29
N GLY A 1024 4.30 6.93 24.46
CA GLY A 1024 4.19 8.02 23.49
C GLY A 1024 4.72 7.66 22.10
N VAL A 1025 5.97 7.19 22.01
CA VAL A 1025 6.60 6.73 20.75
C VAL A 1025 5.78 5.62 20.08
N LEU A 1026 5.21 4.70 20.86
CA LEU A 1026 4.33 3.63 20.35
C LEU A 1026 3.04 4.18 19.73
N ASN A 1027 2.45 5.22 20.30
CA ASN A 1027 1.26 5.87 19.75
C ASN A 1027 1.56 6.64 18.46
N VAL A 1028 2.70 7.36 18.39
CA VAL A 1028 3.14 8.02 17.14
C VAL A 1028 3.34 6.98 16.04
N SER A 1029 4.06 5.90 16.33
CA SER A 1029 4.47 4.92 15.32
C SER A 1029 3.31 4.05 14.81
N SER A 1030 2.22 3.95 15.56
CA SER A 1030 1.02 3.20 15.16
C SER A 1030 0.02 4.03 14.36
N VAL A 1031 -0.12 5.33 14.65
CA VAL A 1031 -1.07 6.22 13.95
C VAL A 1031 -0.58 6.64 12.55
N GLN A 1032 0.75 6.79 12.37
CA GLN A 1032 1.34 7.25 11.11
C GLN A 1032 0.88 6.46 9.86
N PRO A 1033 0.96 5.11 9.81
CA PRO A 1033 0.54 4.36 8.62
C PRO A 1033 -0.97 4.41 8.36
N VAL A 1034 -1.79 4.56 9.41
CA VAL A 1034 -3.26 4.66 9.27
C VAL A 1034 -3.65 6.00 8.65
N VAL A 1035 -3.03 7.09 9.10
CA VAL A 1035 -3.28 8.43 8.55
C VAL A 1035 -2.73 8.56 7.14
N ASP A 1036 -1.62 7.90 6.81
CA ASP A 1036 -1.07 7.89 5.45
C ASP A 1036 -2.03 7.22 4.45
N LEU A 1037 -2.62 6.09 4.85
CA LEU A 1037 -3.65 5.40 4.07
C LEU A 1037 -4.89 6.28 3.85
N GLU A 1038 -5.45 6.86 4.91
CA GLU A 1038 -6.63 7.72 4.83
C GLU A 1038 -6.37 9.03 4.08
N ARG A 1039 -5.12 9.52 4.07
CA ARG A 1039 -4.70 10.70 3.29
C ARG A 1039 -4.88 10.48 1.78
N SER A 1040 -4.63 9.28 1.28
CA SER A 1040 -4.86 8.95 -0.14
C SER A 1040 -6.35 9.07 -0.52
N VAL A 1041 -7.23 8.53 0.33
CA VAL A 1041 -8.69 8.61 0.19
C VAL A 1041 -9.16 10.07 0.30
N PHE A 1042 -8.62 10.83 1.25
CA PHE A 1042 -8.90 12.25 1.42
C PHE A 1042 -8.64 13.08 0.15
N TYR A 1043 -7.54 12.83 -0.56
CA TYR A 1043 -7.25 13.57 -1.79
C TYR A 1043 -8.28 13.35 -2.89
N ARG A 1044 -8.76 12.10 -3.04
CA ARG A 1044 -9.86 11.78 -3.97
C ARG A 1044 -11.15 12.49 -3.56
N GLU A 1045 -11.57 12.34 -2.29
CA GLU A 1045 -12.81 12.94 -1.78
C GLU A 1045 -12.80 14.47 -1.84
N LYS A 1046 -11.63 15.10 -1.60
CA LYS A 1046 -11.40 16.53 -1.80
C LYS A 1046 -11.52 16.92 -3.27
N GLY A 1047 -10.94 16.11 -4.17
CA GLY A 1047 -11.04 16.32 -5.63
C GLY A 1047 -12.48 16.23 -6.15
N ALA A 1048 -13.32 15.38 -5.53
CA ALA A 1048 -14.75 15.26 -5.81
C ALA A 1048 -15.62 16.35 -5.15
N GLY A 1049 -15.03 17.27 -4.38
CA GLY A 1049 -15.74 18.37 -3.73
C GLY A 1049 -16.67 17.93 -2.59
N MET A 1050 -16.38 16.81 -1.92
CA MET A 1050 -17.27 16.25 -0.87
C MET A 1050 -17.31 17.11 0.40
N TYR A 1051 -16.17 17.64 0.84
CA TYR A 1051 -16.07 18.42 2.08
C TYR A 1051 -14.84 19.33 2.07
N SER A 1052 -14.81 20.29 3.00
CA SER A 1052 -13.64 21.13 3.23
C SER A 1052 -12.50 20.37 3.93
N PRO A 1053 -11.22 20.65 3.62
CA PRO A 1053 -10.08 20.02 4.29
C PRO A 1053 -10.10 20.12 5.82
N MET A 1054 -10.67 21.22 6.34
CA MET A 1054 -10.81 21.44 7.77
C MET A 1054 -11.81 20.45 8.40
N ALA A 1055 -12.94 20.16 7.75
CA ALA A 1055 -13.96 19.26 8.29
C ALA A 1055 -13.41 17.84 8.50
N TYR A 1056 -12.61 17.35 7.54
CA TYR A 1056 -11.89 16.09 7.69
C TYR A 1056 -10.88 16.13 8.83
N ALA A 1057 -10.06 17.17 8.91
CA ALA A 1057 -9.04 17.27 9.95
C ALA A 1057 -9.65 17.28 11.36
N PHE A 1058 -10.76 18.00 11.58
CA PHE A 1058 -11.47 17.98 12.86
C PHE A 1058 -12.06 16.60 13.17
N ALA A 1059 -12.69 15.94 12.21
CA ALA A 1059 -13.23 14.59 12.40
C ALA A 1059 -12.12 13.58 12.77
N GLN A 1060 -10.97 13.65 12.10
CA GLN A 1060 -9.81 12.79 12.36
C GLN A 1060 -9.20 13.03 13.76
N VAL A 1061 -9.17 14.27 14.23
CA VAL A 1061 -8.72 14.62 15.57
C VAL A 1061 -9.72 14.14 16.63
N LEU A 1062 -11.02 14.34 16.39
CA LEU A 1062 -12.08 13.99 17.34
C LEU A 1062 -12.21 12.48 17.54
N ILE A 1063 -12.05 11.67 16.49
CA ILE A 1063 -12.19 10.21 16.61
C ILE A 1063 -11.10 9.59 17.49
N GLU A 1064 -9.90 10.16 17.56
CA GLU A 1064 -8.82 9.63 18.39
C GLU A 1064 -9.07 9.83 19.91
N ILE A 1065 -9.79 10.89 20.30
CA ILE A 1065 -9.99 11.27 21.72
C ILE A 1065 -10.62 10.13 22.55
N PRO A 1066 -11.77 9.53 22.14
CA PRO A 1066 -12.39 8.44 22.92
C PRO A 1066 -11.52 7.19 23.00
N TYR A 1067 -10.87 6.78 21.90
CA TYR A 1067 -10.03 5.59 21.89
C TYR A 1067 -8.79 5.77 22.76
N ILE A 1068 -8.18 6.96 22.75
CA ILE A 1068 -7.05 7.28 23.64
C ILE A 1068 -7.50 7.31 25.10
N PHE A 1069 -8.70 7.78 25.40
CA PHE A 1069 -9.22 7.76 26.78
C PHE A 1069 -9.44 6.32 27.28
N VAL A 1070 -10.06 5.47 26.45
CA VAL A 1070 -10.25 4.04 26.73
C VAL A 1070 -8.91 3.30 26.82
N GLN A 1071 -7.86 3.78 26.16
CA GLN A 1071 -6.50 3.24 26.31
C GLN A 1071 -5.85 3.70 27.62
N ALA A 1072 -5.95 5.00 27.94
CA ALA A 1072 -5.29 5.62 29.08
C ALA A 1072 -5.89 5.22 30.42
N ALA A 1073 -7.21 5.02 30.51
CA ALA A 1073 -7.89 4.73 31.77
C ALA A 1073 -7.51 3.36 32.36
N PRO A 1074 -7.60 2.22 31.62
CA PRO A 1074 -7.16 0.92 32.12
C PRO A 1074 -5.66 0.88 32.40
N TYR A 1075 -4.84 1.50 31.53
CA TYR A 1075 -3.40 1.61 31.75
C TYR A 1075 -3.09 2.30 33.08
N SER A 1076 -3.72 3.46 33.30
CA SER A 1076 -3.50 4.26 34.51
C SER A 1076 -3.98 3.51 35.75
N LEU A 1077 -5.14 2.86 35.70
CA LEU A 1077 -5.67 2.07 36.80
C LEU A 1077 -4.72 0.93 37.22
N ILE A 1078 -4.29 0.11 36.25
CA ILE A 1078 -3.42 -1.05 36.51
C ILE A 1078 -2.07 -0.59 37.06
N VAL A 1079 -1.43 0.37 36.38
CA VAL A 1079 -0.09 0.84 36.76
C VAL A 1079 -0.11 1.57 38.10
N TYR A 1080 -1.09 2.43 38.34
CA TYR A 1080 -1.22 3.15 39.61
C TYR A 1080 -1.41 2.18 40.79
N ALA A 1081 -2.25 1.16 40.60
CA ALA A 1081 -2.51 0.14 41.61
C ALA A 1081 -1.27 -0.71 41.95
N MET A 1082 -0.58 -1.21 40.93
CA MET A 1082 0.54 -2.15 41.13
C MET A 1082 1.82 -1.46 41.62
N ILE A 1083 2.03 -0.18 41.29
CA ILE A 1083 3.17 0.59 41.78
C ILE A 1083 3.00 1.00 43.25
N GLY A 1084 1.75 1.05 43.74
CA GLY A 1084 1.47 1.40 45.13
C GLY A 1084 1.55 2.91 45.39
N PHE A 1085 1.06 3.74 44.46
CA PHE A 1085 0.87 5.16 44.75
C PHE A 1085 -0.25 5.36 45.78
N GLU A 1086 -0.26 6.52 46.44
CA GLU A 1086 -1.23 6.85 47.47
C GLU A 1086 -2.66 6.90 46.89
N TRP A 1087 -3.57 6.08 47.40
CA TRP A 1087 -4.95 6.03 46.90
C TRP A 1087 -5.80 7.21 47.39
N THR A 1088 -5.64 8.36 46.74
CA THR A 1088 -6.56 9.49 46.84
C THR A 1088 -7.14 9.81 45.47
N ALA A 1089 -8.44 10.15 45.43
CA ALA A 1089 -9.11 10.46 44.17
C ALA A 1089 -8.40 11.58 43.39
N ALA A 1090 -7.94 12.63 44.09
CA ALA A 1090 -7.21 13.73 43.48
C ALA A 1090 -5.90 13.29 42.81
N LYS A 1091 -5.04 12.52 43.50
CA LYS A 1091 -3.75 12.07 42.94
C LYS A 1091 -3.93 11.10 41.77
N PHE A 1092 -4.96 10.24 41.82
CA PHE A 1092 -5.31 9.35 40.72
C PHE A 1092 -5.81 10.12 39.48
N PHE A 1093 -6.74 11.06 39.64
CA PHE A 1093 -7.23 11.84 38.50
C PHE A 1093 -6.16 12.75 37.90
N TRP A 1094 -5.23 13.28 38.70
CA TRP A 1094 -4.04 13.95 38.17
C TRP A 1094 -3.16 13.01 37.34
N PHE A 1095 -2.92 11.79 37.82
CA PHE A 1095 -2.16 10.79 37.07
C PHE A 1095 -2.86 10.44 35.74
N LEU A 1096 -4.16 10.17 35.77
CA LEU A 1096 -4.96 9.90 34.57
C LEU A 1096 -4.93 11.08 33.59
N PHE A 1097 -5.05 12.32 34.09
CA PHE A 1097 -5.00 13.53 33.28
C PHE A 1097 -3.68 13.64 32.52
N PHE A 1098 -2.53 13.55 33.22
CA PHE A 1098 -1.23 13.67 32.58
C PHE A 1098 -0.96 12.50 31.63
N MET A 1099 -1.38 11.26 31.96
CA MET A 1099 -1.26 10.12 31.05
C MET A 1099 -2.10 10.36 29.79
N PHE A 1100 -3.38 10.68 29.93
CA PHE A 1100 -4.30 10.87 28.82
C PHE A 1100 -3.82 11.96 27.84
N PHE A 1101 -3.52 13.17 28.35
CA PHE A 1101 -3.04 14.25 27.49
C PHE A 1101 -1.65 13.97 26.90
N SER A 1102 -0.83 13.15 27.57
CA SER A 1102 0.43 12.72 26.98
C SER A 1102 0.24 11.88 25.73
N LEU A 1103 -0.60 10.84 25.82
CA LEU A 1103 -0.92 9.99 24.68
C LEU A 1103 -1.61 10.78 23.56
N LEU A 1104 -2.40 11.79 23.93
CA LEU A 1104 -3.07 12.68 22.99
C LEU A 1104 -2.07 13.52 22.18
N TYR A 1105 -1.14 14.23 22.83
CA TYR A 1105 -0.18 15.05 22.09
C TYR A 1105 0.78 14.20 21.26
N PHE A 1106 1.14 12.99 21.71
CA PHE A 1106 1.96 12.07 20.92
C PHE A 1106 1.21 11.60 19.67
N THR A 1107 -0.05 11.20 19.80
CA THR A 1107 -0.86 10.79 18.65
C THR A 1107 -0.98 11.93 17.64
N PHE A 1108 -1.30 13.14 18.10
CA PHE A 1108 -1.46 14.30 17.22
C PHE A 1108 -0.15 14.76 16.60
N PHE A 1109 0.97 14.63 17.31
CA PHE A 1109 2.30 14.83 16.75
C PHE A 1109 2.58 13.84 15.60
N GLY A 1110 2.20 12.58 15.73
CA GLY A 1110 2.31 11.59 14.65
C GLY A 1110 1.51 11.97 13.41
N MET A 1111 0.26 12.40 13.59
CA MET A 1111 -0.59 12.86 12.49
C MET A 1111 -0.02 14.12 11.81
N MET A 1112 0.45 15.07 12.60
CA MET A 1112 1.11 16.30 12.12
C MET A 1112 2.31 15.97 11.21
N LEU A 1113 3.14 15.00 11.59
CA LEU A 1113 4.30 14.61 10.79
C LEU A 1113 3.91 13.99 9.44
N VAL A 1114 2.86 13.16 9.39
CA VAL A 1114 2.33 12.64 8.11
C VAL A 1114 1.78 13.76 7.24
N ALA A 1115 1.16 14.78 7.83
CA ALA A 1115 0.69 15.95 7.10
C ALA A 1115 1.83 16.85 6.59
N TRP A 1116 3.05 16.77 7.13
CA TRP A 1116 4.21 17.57 6.70
C TRP A 1116 5.18 16.84 5.77
N THR A 1117 5.15 15.51 5.78
CA THR A 1117 6.10 14.68 5.05
C THR A 1117 5.43 13.96 3.88
N PRO A 1118 6.16 13.74 2.77
CA PRO A 1118 5.56 13.15 1.57
C PRO A 1118 5.24 11.67 1.78
N ASN A 1119 6.04 10.95 2.56
CA ASN A 1119 5.88 9.52 2.80
C ASN A 1119 6.04 9.23 4.30
N HIS A 1120 5.27 8.26 4.81
CA HIS A 1120 5.43 7.65 6.12
C HIS A 1120 6.92 7.38 6.49
N HIS A 1121 7.76 6.91 5.57
CA HIS A 1121 9.18 6.66 5.83
C HIS A 1121 9.93 7.91 6.31
N ILE A 1122 9.71 9.05 5.66
CA ILE A 1122 10.31 10.32 6.04
C ILE A 1122 9.67 10.82 7.34
N ALA A 1123 8.36 10.63 7.52
CA ALA A 1123 7.66 10.94 8.78
C ALA A 1123 8.34 10.27 9.98
N SER A 1124 8.61 8.96 9.86
CA SER A 1124 9.24 8.15 10.90
C SER A 1124 10.66 8.63 11.23
N ILE A 1125 11.47 8.95 10.21
CA ILE A 1125 12.84 9.46 10.44
C ILE A 1125 12.78 10.83 11.12
N VAL A 1126 11.91 11.75 10.67
CA VAL A 1126 11.72 13.04 11.33
C VAL A 1126 11.22 12.85 12.77
N SER A 1127 10.35 11.89 13.05
CA SER A 1127 9.95 11.56 14.44
C SER A 1127 11.14 11.21 15.32
N THR A 1128 12.07 10.38 14.82
CA THR A 1128 13.26 9.98 15.60
C THR A 1128 14.17 11.16 15.99
N LEU A 1129 14.20 12.22 15.19
CA LEU A 1129 14.91 13.46 15.54
C LEU A 1129 14.29 14.11 16.79
N PHE A 1130 12.96 14.30 16.77
CA PHE A 1130 12.24 14.88 17.89
C PHE A 1130 12.26 13.99 19.13
N TYR A 1131 12.24 12.66 18.97
CA TYR A 1131 12.43 11.73 20.08
C TYR A 1131 13.76 11.97 20.79
N GLY A 1132 14.86 12.06 20.05
CA GLY A 1132 16.18 12.38 20.62
C GLY A 1132 16.20 13.72 21.36
N LEU A 1133 15.59 14.75 20.76
CA LEU A 1133 15.52 16.09 21.34
C LEU A 1133 14.66 16.12 22.62
N TRP A 1134 13.47 15.53 22.61
CA TRP A 1134 12.62 15.47 23.79
C TRP A 1134 13.18 14.55 24.87
N ASN A 1135 13.94 13.53 24.50
CA ASN A 1135 14.59 12.63 25.43
C ASN A 1135 15.62 13.35 26.31
N ILE A 1136 16.58 14.06 25.70
CA ILE A 1136 17.68 14.70 26.43
C ILE A 1136 17.20 15.79 27.39
N VAL A 1137 16.25 16.65 26.97
CA VAL A 1137 15.72 17.74 27.81
C VAL A 1137 14.41 17.39 28.52
N SER A 1138 14.12 16.11 28.72
CA SER A 1138 12.92 15.64 29.45
C SER A 1138 12.93 15.97 30.94
N GLY A 1139 14.10 16.29 31.52
CA GLY A 1139 14.27 16.52 32.96
C GLY A 1139 14.66 15.26 33.76
N PHE A 1140 14.66 14.07 33.14
CA PHE A 1140 15.15 12.84 33.75
C PHE A 1140 16.66 12.64 33.54
N ILE A 1141 17.13 12.69 32.28
CA ILE A 1141 18.55 12.50 31.94
C ILE A 1141 19.41 13.62 32.54
N ILE A 1142 18.98 14.86 32.37
CA ILE A 1142 19.57 16.05 32.99
C ILE A 1142 18.45 16.88 33.63
N PRO A 1143 18.54 17.19 34.94
CA PRO A 1143 17.51 17.99 35.59
C PRO A 1143 17.59 19.44 35.12
N ARG A 1144 16.44 20.14 35.11
CA ARG A 1144 16.33 21.53 34.63
C ARG A 1144 17.35 22.49 35.25
N THR A 1145 17.66 22.30 36.54
CA THR A 1145 18.60 23.13 37.31
C THR A 1145 20.02 23.08 36.76
N ARG A 1146 20.42 21.94 36.17
CA ARG A 1146 21.76 21.69 35.61
C ARG A 1146 21.86 21.96 34.11
N ILE A 1147 20.74 22.15 33.41
CA ILE A 1147 20.75 22.56 32.00
C ILE A 1147 21.40 23.96 31.87
N PRO A 1148 22.37 24.14 30.94
CA PRO A 1148 22.97 25.45 30.67
C PRO A 1148 21.93 26.52 30.36
N VAL A 1149 22.16 27.75 30.82
CA VAL A 1149 21.15 28.83 30.78
C VAL A 1149 20.61 29.07 29.37
N TRP A 1150 21.46 29.05 28.35
CA TRP A 1150 21.07 29.22 26.94
C TRP A 1150 20.24 28.06 26.36
N TRP A 1151 20.22 26.90 27.00
CA TRP A 1151 19.40 25.74 26.61
C TRP A 1151 18.14 25.57 27.48
N ARG A 1152 17.96 26.36 28.55
CA ARG A 1152 16.79 26.18 29.44
C ARG A 1152 15.44 26.42 28.77
N TRP A 1153 15.38 27.19 27.69
CA TRP A 1153 14.13 27.39 26.93
C TRP A 1153 13.64 26.10 26.27
N SER A 1154 14.55 25.20 25.85
CA SER A 1154 14.16 23.96 25.17
C SER A 1154 13.48 22.97 26.13
N TYR A 1155 13.82 23.02 27.42
CA TYR A 1155 13.08 22.30 28.46
C TYR A 1155 11.61 22.74 28.50
N TRP A 1156 11.34 24.04 28.42
CA TRP A 1156 9.97 24.57 28.42
C TRP A 1156 9.23 24.36 27.10
N ALA A 1157 9.95 24.14 26.00
CA ALA A 1157 9.36 23.75 24.72
C ALA A 1157 9.05 22.25 24.62
N ASN A 1158 9.57 21.42 25.54
CA ASN A 1158 9.44 19.96 25.48
C ASN A 1158 8.15 19.47 26.17
N PRO A 1159 7.23 18.82 25.43
CA PRO A 1159 5.99 18.27 26.00
C PRO A 1159 6.23 17.30 27.17
N ILE A 1160 7.26 16.47 27.04
CA ILE A 1160 7.56 15.40 28.01
C ILE A 1160 8.03 15.98 29.34
N ALA A 1161 8.79 17.08 29.30
CA ALA A 1161 9.26 17.77 30.48
C ALA A 1161 8.11 18.28 31.35
N TRP A 1162 7.06 18.82 30.73
CA TRP A 1162 5.85 19.25 31.42
C TRP A 1162 5.07 18.08 32.00
N THR A 1163 4.92 16.99 31.23
CA THR A 1163 4.24 15.79 31.72
C THR A 1163 4.95 15.19 32.94
N LEU A 1164 6.28 15.09 32.90
CA LEU A 1164 7.06 14.55 34.01
C LEU A 1164 7.06 15.46 35.23
N TYR A 1165 7.13 16.79 35.04
CA TYR A 1165 6.90 17.74 36.12
C TYR A 1165 5.54 17.44 36.76
N GLY A 1166 4.47 17.39 35.96
CA GLY A 1166 3.10 17.18 36.42
C GLY A 1166 2.95 15.93 37.27
N PHE A 1167 3.44 14.78 36.76
CA PHE A 1167 3.42 13.52 37.51
C PHE A 1167 4.17 13.61 38.83
N PHE A 1168 5.43 14.07 38.80
CA PHE A 1168 6.26 14.06 40.00
C PHE A 1168 5.75 15.04 41.06
N ALA A 1169 5.30 16.22 40.64
CA ALA A 1169 4.75 17.23 41.53
C ALA A 1169 3.38 16.85 42.10
N SER A 1170 2.54 16.11 41.36
CA SER A 1170 1.23 15.66 41.86
C SER A 1170 1.33 14.50 42.84
N GLN A 1171 2.29 13.59 42.65
CA GLN A 1171 2.44 12.40 43.52
C GLN A 1171 3.27 12.69 44.78
N PHE A 1172 4.36 13.45 44.66
CA PHE A 1172 5.34 13.65 45.74
C PHE A 1172 5.51 15.10 46.19
N GLY A 1173 4.90 16.09 45.53
CA GLY A 1173 5.13 17.51 45.81
C GLY A 1173 4.63 18.00 47.18
N ASP A 1174 3.75 17.24 47.81
CA ASP A 1174 3.15 17.45 49.12
C ASP A 1174 3.78 16.58 50.23
N VAL A 1175 4.64 15.61 49.88
CA VAL A 1175 5.26 14.66 50.81
C VAL A 1175 6.42 15.31 51.59
N GLN A 1176 6.40 15.15 52.93
CA GLN A 1176 7.35 15.79 53.86
C GLN A 1176 8.31 14.80 54.54
N ASP A 1177 8.32 13.54 54.12
CA ASP A 1177 9.22 12.52 54.65
C ASP A 1177 10.69 12.95 54.53
N ARG A 1178 11.52 12.56 55.50
CA ARG A 1178 12.96 12.87 55.51
C ARG A 1178 13.76 11.79 54.78
N LEU A 1179 14.62 12.23 53.87
CA LEU A 1179 15.58 11.37 53.17
C LEU A 1179 16.79 11.05 54.07
N GLU A 1180 17.53 9.99 53.76
CA GLU A 1180 18.82 9.65 54.40
C GLU A 1180 19.84 10.81 54.32
N SER A 1181 19.69 11.74 53.37
CA SER A 1181 20.50 12.97 53.24
C SER A 1181 20.14 14.06 54.27
N GLY A 1182 19.03 13.93 55.00
CA GLY A 1182 18.55 14.88 55.99
C GLY A 1182 17.56 15.94 55.47
N GLU A 1183 17.38 16.08 54.16
CA GLU A 1183 16.39 16.98 53.53
C GLU A 1183 15.00 16.30 53.39
N THR A 1184 13.92 17.08 53.30
CA THR A 1184 12.58 16.49 53.02
C THR A 1184 12.41 16.19 51.53
N VAL A 1185 11.54 15.24 51.18
CA VAL A 1185 11.21 14.92 49.77
C VAL A 1185 10.81 16.18 48.99
N LYS A 1186 9.94 17.03 49.57
CA LYS A 1186 9.57 18.33 49.00
C LYS A 1186 10.76 19.27 48.79
N GLN A 1187 11.72 19.32 49.71
CA GLN A 1187 12.93 20.13 49.56
C GLN A 1187 13.83 19.61 48.45
N PHE A 1188 14.03 18.29 48.36
CA PHE A 1188 14.80 17.63 47.30
C PHE A 1188 14.21 17.88 45.90
N LEU A 1189 12.88 17.76 45.75
CA LEU A 1189 12.17 18.06 44.51
C LEU A 1189 12.42 19.50 44.04
N ARG A 1190 12.47 20.45 44.97
CA ARG A 1190 12.71 21.86 44.70
C ARG A 1190 14.18 22.17 44.42
N SER A 1191 15.12 21.53 45.11
CA SER A 1191 16.57 21.78 44.99
C SER A 1191 17.14 21.11 43.73
N TYR A 1192 16.82 19.84 43.50
CA TYR A 1192 17.37 19.05 42.41
C TYR A 1192 16.62 19.24 41.08
N TYR A 1193 15.31 18.95 41.06
CA TYR A 1193 14.50 19.07 39.83
C TYR A 1193 13.97 20.48 39.59
N GLY A 1194 13.79 21.27 40.65
CA GLY A 1194 13.18 22.58 40.57
C GLY A 1194 11.66 22.55 40.46
N PHE A 1195 11.03 21.46 40.93
CA PHE A 1195 9.58 21.27 40.94
C PHE A 1195 8.96 21.95 42.15
N LYS A 1196 7.82 22.58 41.91
CA LYS A 1196 6.98 23.29 42.88
C LYS A 1196 5.55 22.79 42.73
N HIS A 1197 4.95 22.35 43.84
CA HIS A 1197 3.57 21.86 43.87
C HIS A 1197 2.57 22.95 43.49
N ASP A 1198 2.77 24.19 43.96
CA ASP A 1198 1.88 25.34 43.67
C ASP A 1198 1.79 25.68 42.16
N PHE A 1199 2.75 25.22 41.35
CA PHE A 1199 2.77 25.45 39.91
C PHE A 1199 2.00 24.39 39.12
N LEU A 1200 1.44 23.36 39.78
CA LEU A 1200 0.80 22.21 39.14
C LEU A 1200 -0.34 22.61 38.19
N GLY A 1201 -1.17 23.58 38.58
CA GLY A 1201 -2.26 24.07 37.73
C GLY A 1201 -1.78 24.69 36.40
N ALA A 1202 -0.67 25.43 36.44
CA ALA A 1202 -0.06 25.99 35.23
C ALA A 1202 0.55 24.88 34.34
N VAL A 1203 1.18 23.87 34.96
CA VAL A 1203 1.67 22.68 34.22
C VAL A 1203 0.53 21.97 33.51
N ALA A 1204 -0.61 21.77 34.18
CA ALA A 1204 -1.78 21.14 33.60
C ALA A 1204 -2.34 21.92 32.40
N ALA A 1205 -2.40 23.26 32.49
CA ALA A 1205 -2.84 24.11 31.39
C ALA A 1205 -1.93 23.98 30.16
N VAL A 1206 -0.61 23.94 30.33
CA VAL A 1206 0.32 23.76 29.20
C VAL A 1206 0.15 22.38 28.56
N VAL A 1207 0.04 21.32 29.36
CA VAL A 1207 -0.16 19.95 28.85
C VAL A 1207 -1.49 19.81 28.09
N PHE A 1208 -2.52 20.57 28.45
CA PHE A 1208 -3.78 20.65 27.71
C PHE A 1208 -3.66 21.40 26.37
N VAL A 1209 -2.89 22.49 26.32
CA VAL A 1209 -2.71 23.32 25.11
C VAL A 1209 -1.88 22.61 24.04
N LEU A 1210 -0.87 21.82 24.43
CA LEU A 1210 0.03 21.14 23.49
C LEU A 1210 -0.67 20.25 22.44
N PRO A 1211 -1.58 19.31 22.80
CA PRO A 1211 -2.32 18.55 21.81
C PRO A 1211 -3.18 19.45 20.91
N SER A 1212 -3.80 20.51 21.45
CA SER A 1212 -4.58 21.46 20.65
C SER A 1212 -3.72 22.15 19.59
N LEU A 1213 -2.47 22.50 19.93
CA LEU A 1213 -1.50 23.06 18.99
C LEU A 1213 -1.14 22.05 17.88
N PHE A 1214 -0.80 20.81 18.22
CA PHE A 1214 -0.47 19.80 17.20
C PHE A 1214 -1.66 19.46 16.29
N ALA A 1215 -2.87 19.40 16.84
CA ALA A 1215 -4.10 19.21 16.06
C ALA A 1215 -4.33 20.38 15.09
N PHE A 1216 -4.12 21.62 15.53
CA PHE A 1216 -4.23 22.80 14.68
C PHE A 1216 -3.19 22.80 13.55
N VAL A 1217 -1.94 22.46 13.84
CA VAL A 1217 -0.87 22.38 12.84
C VAL A 1217 -1.13 21.23 11.85
N PHE A 1218 -1.65 20.09 12.32
CA PHE A 1218 -2.10 19.01 11.44
C PHE A 1218 -3.19 19.49 10.47
N ALA A 1219 -4.22 20.17 10.98
CA ALA A 1219 -5.30 20.72 10.17
C ALA A 1219 -4.76 21.69 9.10
N LEU A 1220 -3.91 22.64 9.51
CA LEU A 1220 -3.25 23.57 8.57
C LEU A 1220 -2.41 22.82 7.52
N GLY A 1221 -1.66 21.80 7.94
CA GLY A 1221 -0.85 20.97 7.06
C GLY A 1221 -1.68 20.32 5.95
N ILE A 1222 -2.79 19.65 6.31
CA ILE A 1222 -3.70 19.02 5.35
C ILE A 1222 -4.38 20.01 4.40
N ARG A 1223 -4.62 21.25 4.85
CA ARG A 1223 -5.22 22.30 4.00
C ARG A 1223 -4.23 22.90 3.01
N VAL A 1224 -3.04 23.26 3.48
CA VAL A 1224 -2.07 24.07 2.72
C VAL A 1224 -1.14 23.19 1.89
N LEU A 1225 -0.64 22.09 2.46
CA LEU A 1225 0.29 21.19 1.79
C LEU A 1225 -0.50 20.23 0.90
N ASN A 1226 -0.31 20.34 -0.42
CA ASN A 1226 -0.85 19.37 -1.37
C ASN A 1226 0.31 18.48 -1.85
N PHE A 1227 0.31 17.23 -1.38
CA PHE A 1227 1.36 16.26 -1.69
C PHE A 1227 1.31 15.75 -3.13
N GLN A 1228 0.15 15.72 -3.79
CA GLN A 1228 0.07 15.41 -5.23
C GLN A 1228 0.85 16.42 -6.09
N LYS A 1229 1.22 17.58 -5.54
CA LYS A 1229 2.03 18.60 -6.22
C LYS A 1229 3.54 18.35 -6.09
N ARG A 1230 4.03 17.51 -5.18
CA ARG A 1230 5.46 17.21 -5.04
C ARG A 1230 5.80 15.95 -5.82
#